data_AF-A0AAE4C287-F1
#
_entry.id   AF-A0AAE4C287-F1
#
_cell.length_a   1.000
_cell.length_b   1.000
_cell.length_c   1.000
_cell.angle_alpha   90.00
_cell.angle_beta   90.00
_cell.angle_gamma   90.00
#
_symmetry.space_group_name_H-M   'P 1'
#
loop_
_entity.id
_entity.type
_entity.pdbx_description
1 polymer ?
#
loop_
_entity_poly.entity_id
_entity_poly.type
_entity_poly.pdbx_seq_one_letter_code
_entity_poly.pdbx_strand_id
1 'polypeptide(L)'
;MYIQVSEDFKKKSKSAILAISIFVIVYILMFLFTIILAVACIGGGILLIITKPMFLTLMLGIGAAGTGVCVFFFIIKFLFKKHINDRSYLTEITRTQEPQLFKMIDEIVKEAETDFPKKVYLSYDVNASVFYDSSFWSMFLPIKKKLTIGVGLINTSTKQELKAVLSHEFGHFSQRSMKVGSYVYNVNQIIFNLVNDDQSYRNSIESWASMSGYFSIFAAISLFITNKIQWVLSKMYSFVNIRHMALSREMEFHADEVAAHIAGSVSLEESLLRIELASNSYNNVISFYDAKVSKNQASKNIYKEQSFVMNFLATQNELEMKHDLPNVKLSESGLFNKSKLMIENQWASHPSHEERIARLRKLNIIKDTDNEHAKNLFQDFEKTEEKLTAKLFSKVKYQKGKTELELDVFKTEFEEQYNRDSFDKIFNSYYDNKNPDFTIQENHIVKDLLFDELFSKEKVELVYTLIALENDKKTIEAIASKELVLKTFDYDGKKYTAKEAKNLIPEINHSISEIQKQIQQNDSDIYHYFLSSTDDSGKKTEFINAYQLLSAYDASYEEKLKVYTDIAHATAFMSTKTMPEQIKRNFLNLKPLEDTLKNEIRPYLENTSISFYLEEQDVKDLNYYIENHLIYFNNDHYIDAHLQLLMRAINVYPYLLNRKYFLLKKDLLNTMKDLANSGYTEKVN
;
A
#
# COMPACT_ATOMS: atom_id res chain seq x y z
N MET A 1 -14.12 17.95 28.33
CA MET A 1 -12.89 18.75 28.26
C MET A 1 -12.93 19.64 27.01
N TYR A 2 -12.59 20.93 27.09
CA TYR A 2 -12.52 21.82 25.92
C TYR A 2 -11.07 22.08 25.50
N ILE A 3 -10.70 21.67 24.28
CA ILE A 3 -9.37 21.88 23.70
C ILE A 3 -9.49 23.01 22.68
N GLN A 4 -8.60 24.00 22.77
CA GLN A 4 -8.63 25.12 21.83
C GLN A 4 -8.01 24.71 20.50
N VAL A 5 -8.80 24.74 19.43
CA VAL A 5 -8.28 24.53 18.07
C VAL A 5 -7.29 25.62 17.68
N SER A 6 -6.23 25.21 16.96
CA SER A 6 -5.19 26.10 16.44
C SER A 6 -5.76 27.18 15.50
N GLU A 7 -5.05 28.30 15.36
CA GLU A 7 -5.41 29.33 14.37
C GLU A 7 -5.34 28.78 12.94
N ASP A 8 -4.39 27.87 12.67
CA ASP A 8 -4.31 27.17 11.41
C ASP A 8 -5.52 26.29 11.16
N PHE A 9 -6.00 25.53 12.15
CA PHE A 9 -7.24 24.76 12.05
C PHE A 9 -8.42 25.67 11.65
N LYS A 10 -8.59 26.82 12.32
CA LYS A 10 -9.68 27.78 12.00
C LYS A 10 -9.55 28.30 10.57
N LYS A 11 -8.34 28.62 10.12
CA LYS A 11 -8.05 29.10 8.77
C LYS A 11 -8.33 28.04 7.71
N LYS A 12 -7.86 26.80 7.89
CA LYS A 12 -8.09 25.68 6.97
C LYS A 12 -9.57 25.29 6.94
N SER A 13 -10.23 25.29 8.09
CA SER A 13 -11.68 25.03 8.21
C SER A 13 -12.50 26.02 7.39
N LYS A 14 -12.26 27.33 7.56
CA LYS A 14 -12.90 28.38 6.74
C LYS A 14 -12.66 28.17 5.25
N SER A 15 -11.44 27.81 4.86
CA SER A 15 -11.08 27.56 3.46
C SER A 15 -11.86 26.37 2.87
N ALA A 16 -11.95 25.27 3.63
CA ALA A 16 -12.66 24.06 3.20
C ALA A 16 -14.17 24.29 3.09
N ILE A 17 -14.78 24.98 4.05
CA ILE A 17 -16.21 25.35 3.99
C ILE A 17 -16.50 26.23 2.78
N LEU A 18 -15.67 27.25 2.53
CA LEU A 18 -15.83 28.12 1.35
C LEU A 18 -15.78 27.30 0.06
N ALA A 19 -14.86 26.33 -0.04
CA ALA A 19 -14.76 25.48 -1.22
C ALA A 19 -15.97 24.57 -1.41
N ILE A 20 -16.53 24.02 -0.33
CA ILE A 20 -17.79 23.27 -0.36
C ILE A 20 -18.93 24.18 -0.82
N SER A 21 -19.03 25.40 -0.30
CA SER A 21 -20.08 26.34 -0.73
C SER A 21 -19.98 26.66 -2.24
N ILE A 22 -18.77 26.86 -2.76
CA ILE A 22 -18.55 27.05 -4.20
C ILE A 22 -18.96 25.79 -4.98
N PHE A 23 -18.59 24.59 -4.51
CA PHE A 23 -19.01 23.33 -5.12
C PHE A 23 -20.54 23.24 -5.22
N VAL A 24 -21.25 23.54 -4.13
CA VAL A 24 -22.73 23.50 -4.09
C VAL A 24 -23.33 24.48 -5.10
N ILE A 25 -22.82 25.71 -5.18
CA ILE A 25 -23.29 26.70 -6.15
C ILE A 25 -23.09 26.20 -7.58
N VAL A 26 -21.89 25.71 -7.91
CA VAL A 26 -21.59 25.16 -9.24
C VAL A 26 -22.51 23.98 -9.55
N TYR A 27 -22.73 23.07 -8.59
CA TYR A 27 -23.63 21.94 -8.76
C TYR A 27 -25.08 22.38 -9.02
N ILE A 28 -25.59 23.36 -8.29
CA ILE A 28 -26.93 23.93 -8.50
C ILE A 28 -27.04 24.56 -9.89
N LEU A 29 -26.04 25.32 -10.33
CA LEU A 29 -26.01 25.92 -11.68
C LEU A 29 -26.01 24.85 -12.77
N MET A 30 -25.25 23.77 -12.59
CA MET A 30 -25.24 22.64 -13.51
C MET A 30 -26.58 21.91 -13.54
N PHE A 31 -27.21 21.72 -12.37
CA PHE A 31 -28.54 21.12 -12.27
C PHE A 31 -29.61 21.96 -12.98
N LEU A 32 -29.60 23.29 -12.80
CA LEU A 32 -30.51 24.19 -13.53
C LEU A 32 -30.25 24.16 -15.03
N PHE A 33 -28.98 24.12 -15.44
CA PHE A 33 -28.60 23.98 -16.84
C PHE A 33 -29.16 22.67 -17.45
N THR A 34 -29.06 21.54 -16.75
CA THR A 34 -29.60 20.27 -17.28
C THR A 34 -31.13 20.27 -17.35
N ILE A 35 -31.83 20.95 -16.44
CA ILE A 35 -33.28 21.15 -16.55
C ILE A 35 -33.63 21.97 -17.79
N ILE A 36 -32.98 23.11 -17.98
CA ILE A 36 -33.23 23.99 -19.14
C ILE A 36 -32.94 23.23 -20.44
N LEU A 37 -31.83 22.50 -20.49
CA LEU A 37 -31.46 21.67 -21.64
C LEU A 37 -32.52 20.59 -21.90
N ALA A 38 -33.00 19.90 -20.86
CA ALA A 38 -34.04 18.89 -21.01
C ALA A 38 -35.34 19.46 -21.58
N VAL A 39 -35.80 20.59 -21.04
CA VAL A 39 -37.00 21.29 -21.54
C VAL A 39 -36.81 21.74 -22.99
N ALA A 40 -35.66 22.32 -23.33
CA ALA A 40 -35.35 22.76 -24.69
C ALA A 40 -35.29 21.59 -25.68
N CYS A 41 -34.66 20.48 -25.31
CA CYS A 41 -34.57 19.27 -26.11
C CYS A 41 -35.95 18.62 -26.35
N ILE A 42 -36.78 18.52 -25.30
CA ILE A 42 -38.14 17.98 -25.40
C ILE A 42 -39.02 18.90 -26.25
N GLY A 43 -39.04 20.20 -25.96
CA GLY A 43 -39.82 21.19 -26.70
C GLY A 43 -39.41 21.27 -28.17
N GLY A 44 -38.10 21.30 -28.45
CA GLY A 44 -37.56 21.28 -29.80
C GLY A 44 -37.87 19.99 -30.55
N GLY A 45 -37.81 18.84 -29.88
CA GLY A 45 -38.20 17.56 -30.44
C GLY A 45 -39.69 17.52 -30.82
N ILE A 46 -40.57 17.99 -29.94
CA ILE A 46 -42.02 18.09 -30.20
C ILE A 46 -42.29 19.04 -31.38
N LEU A 47 -41.68 20.23 -31.39
CA LEU A 47 -41.86 21.21 -32.46
C LEU A 47 -41.41 20.66 -33.82
N LEU A 48 -40.30 19.92 -33.86
CA LEU A 48 -39.78 19.29 -35.06
C LEU A 48 -40.75 18.25 -35.63
N ILE A 49 -41.40 17.46 -34.75
CA ILE A 49 -42.42 16.47 -35.13
C ILE A 49 -43.67 17.17 -35.68
N ILE A 50 -44.14 18.24 -35.03
CA ILE A 50 -45.34 18.99 -35.46
C ILE A 50 -45.11 19.67 -36.81
N THR A 51 -43.95 20.28 -37.01
CA THR A 51 -43.65 21.08 -38.22
C THR A 51 -43.60 20.23 -39.49
N LYS A 52 -43.07 19.00 -39.39
CA LYS A 52 -43.00 18.06 -40.51
C LYS A 52 -43.23 16.63 -40.00
N PRO A 53 -44.48 16.15 -39.88
CA PRO A 53 -44.75 14.83 -39.33
C PRO A 53 -44.35 13.73 -40.31
N MET A 54 -43.22 13.08 -40.05
CA MET A 54 -42.73 11.93 -40.81
C MET A 54 -41.89 11.01 -39.91
N PHE A 55 -41.61 9.78 -40.36
CA PHE A 55 -40.87 8.82 -39.55
C PHE A 55 -39.49 9.33 -39.10
N LEU A 56 -38.76 10.01 -39.99
CA LEU A 56 -37.44 10.57 -39.67
C LEU A 56 -37.52 11.65 -38.58
N THR A 57 -38.48 12.57 -38.67
CA THR A 57 -38.65 13.64 -37.68
C THR A 57 -39.17 13.13 -36.35
N LEU A 58 -39.95 12.05 -36.35
CA LEU A 58 -40.31 11.30 -35.14
C LEU A 58 -39.07 10.72 -34.45
N MET A 59 -38.20 10.02 -35.19
CA MET A 59 -36.97 9.45 -34.63
C MET A 59 -36.00 10.52 -34.12
N LEU A 60 -35.81 11.61 -34.87
CA LEU A 60 -34.95 12.73 -34.45
C LEU A 60 -35.54 13.48 -33.24
N GLY A 61 -36.86 13.66 -33.19
CA GLY A 61 -37.53 14.32 -32.06
C GLY A 61 -37.45 13.50 -30.77
N ILE A 62 -37.67 12.18 -30.85
CA ILE A 62 -37.48 11.24 -29.73
C ILE A 62 -36.00 11.21 -29.31
N GLY A 63 -35.08 11.17 -30.27
CA GLY A 63 -33.64 11.23 -30.03
C GLY A 63 -33.23 12.49 -29.25
N ALA A 64 -33.71 13.66 -29.68
CA ALA A 64 -33.44 14.94 -29.04
C ALA A 64 -34.00 14.97 -27.61
N ALA A 65 -35.27 14.59 -27.41
CA ALA A 65 -35.87 14.48 -26.08
C ALA A 65 -35.10 13.51 -25.18
N GLY A 66 -34.69 12.36 -25.72
CA GLY A 66 -33.86 11.38 -25.04
C GLY A 66 -32.53 11.95 -24.56
N THR A 67 -31.84 12.77 -25.36
CA THR A 67 -30.62 13.47 -24.93
C THR A 67 -30.86 14.34 -23.72
N GLY A 68 -31.90 15.17 -23.75
CA GLY A 68 -32.25 16.05 -22.64
C GLY A 68 -32.53 15.27 -21.34
N VAL A 69 -33.34 14.22 -21.44
CA VAL A 69 -33.66 13.34 -20.31
C VAL A 69 -32.42 12.62 -19.78
N CYS A 70 -31.55 12.11 -20.65
CA CYS A 70 -30.32 11.41 -20.27
C CYS A 70 -29.36 12.33 -19.51
N VAL A 71 -29.11 13.54 -20.03
CA VAL A 71 -28.22 14.51 -19.38
C VAL A 71 -28.80 14.97 -18.03
N PHE A 72 -30.11 15.18 -17.93
CA PHE A 72 -30.76 15.47 -16.66
C PHE A 72 -30.68 14.29 -15.67
N PHE A 73 -30.93 13.07 -16.15
CA PHE A 73 -30.84 11.84 -15.37
C PHE A 73 -29.45 11.66 -14.76
N PHE A 74 -28.40 12.01 -15.51
CA PHE A 74 -27.01 11.94 -15.03
C PHE A 74 -26.79 12.73 -13.73
N ILE A 75 -27.37 13.94 -13.60
CA ILE A 75 -27.22 14.75 -12.39
C ILE A 75 -28.16 14.29 -11.27
N ILE A 76 -29.44 14.04 -11.59
CA ILE A 76 -30.47 13.76 -10.57
C ILE A 76 -30.29 12.38 -9.91
N LYS A 77 -29.74 11.38 -10.61
CA LYS A 77 -29.61 9.99 -10.09
C LYS A 77 -28.88 9.94 -8.74
N PHE A 78 -27.94 10.86 -8.52
CA PHE A 78 -27.13 10.92 -7.30
C PHE A 78 -27.92 11.30 -6.06
N LEU A 79 -29.02 12.06 -6.20
CA LEU A 79 -29.89 12.44 -5.08
C LEU A 79 -30.57 11.22 -4.41
N PHE A 80 -30.70 10.13 -5.17
CA PHE A 80 -31.39 8.92 -4.74
C PHE A 80 -30.46 7.76 -4.39
N LYS A 81 -29.16 7.85 -4.72
CA LYS A 81 -28.21 6.77 -4.45
C LYS A 81 -27.72 6.80 -3.00
N LYS A 82 -27.69 5.61 -2.39
CA LYS A 82 -27.08 5.38 -1.07
C LYS A 82 -25.80 4.58 -1.25
N HIS A 83 -24.73 5.00 -0.60
CA HIS A 83 -23.48 4.26 -0.53
C HIS A 83 -23.43 3.54 0.82
N ILE A 84 -23.48 2.21 0.78
CA ILE A 84 -23.43 1.35 1.97
C ILE A 84 -22.05 0.71 1.97
N ASN A 85 -21.29 0.90 3.05
CA ASN A 85 -19.99 0.25 3.19
C ASN A 85 -20.20 -1.26 3.32
N ASP A 86 -19.35 -2.06 2.68
CA ASP A 86 -19.36 -3.51 2.89
C ASP A 86 -19.09 -3.80 4.37
N ARG A 87 -19.88 -4.71 4.93
CA ARG A 87 -19.76 -5.17 6.33
C ARG A 87 -19.57 -6.67 6.40
N SER A 88 -19.41 -7.34 5.26
CA SER A 88 -19.29 -8.78 5.18
C SER A 88 -18.15 -9.30 6.06
N TYR A 89 -17.07 -8.52 6.21
CA TYR A 89 -15.93 -8.84 7.06
C TYR A 89 -16.11 -8.44 8.54
N LEU A 90 -17.04 -7.54 8.88
CA LEU A 90 -17.22 -7.00 10.24
C LEU A 90 -18.14 -7.85 11.14
N THR A 91 -17.79 -8.01 12.41
CA THR A 91 -18.59 -8.74 13.41
C THR A 91 -19.13 -7.78 14.46
N GLU A 92 -20.44 -7.59 14.53
CA GLU A 92 -21.07 -6.71 15.53
C GLU A 92 -20.96 -7.30 16.93
N ILE A 93 -20.60 -6.48 17.91
CA ILE A 93 -20.56 -6.83 19.33
C ILE A 93 -21.47 -5.91 20.15
N THR A 94 -21.89 -6.39 21.31
CA THR A 94 -22.84 -5.71 22.19
C THR A 94 -22.29 -5.59 23.61
N ARG A 95 -22.84 -4.64 24.37
CA ARG A 95 -22.47 -4.38 25.77
C ARG A 95 -22.62 -5.60 26.68
N THR A 96 -23.59 -6.47 26.39
CA THR A 96 -23.80 -7.72 27.14
C THR A 96 -22.75 -8.77 26.84
N GLN A 97 -22.15 -8.74 25.65
CA GLN A 97 -21.07 -9.65 25.26
C GLN A 97 -19.73 -9.17 25.85
N GLU A 98 -19.39 -7.89 25.67
CA GLU A 98 -18.08 -7.34 26.08
C GLU A 98 -18.23 -6.13 27.02
N PRO A 99 -18.66 -6.32 28.29
CA PRO A 99 -19.02 -5.22 29.18
C PRO A 99 -17.85 -4.31 29.55
N GLN A 100 -16.63 -4.84 29.69
CA GLN A 100 -15.47 -4.03 30.08
C GLN A 100 -14.97 -3.15 28.92
N LEU A 101 -14.93 -3.68 27.70
CA LEU A 101 -14.66 -2.88 26.50
C LEU A 101 -15.69 -1.74 26.35
N PHE A 102 -16.98 -2.05 26.50
CA PHE A 102 -18.02 -1.02 26.42
C PHE A 102 -17.94 0.02 27.55
N LYS A 103 -17.49 -0.38 28.75
CA LYS A 103 -17.21 0.56 29.85
C LYS A 103 -16.06 1.50 29.49
N MET A 104 -14.96 1.00 28.93
CA MET A 104 -13.86 1.83 28.42
C MET A 104 -14.38 2.83 27.37
N ILE A 105 -15.21 2.38 26.43
CA ILE A 105 -15.81 3.27 25.42
C ILE A 105 -16.69 4.34 26.08
N ASP A 106 -17.48 4.01 27.10
CA ASP A 106 -18.29 5.01 27.83
C ASP A 106 -17.42 6.07 28.51
N GLU A 107 -16.31 5.66 29.11
CA GLU A 107 -15.35 6.58 29.72
C GLU A 107 -14.78 7.53 28.67
N ILE A 108 -14.32 7.02 27.53
CA ILE A 108 -13.82 7.84 26.41
C ILE A 108 -14.91 8.80 25.93
N VAL A 109 -16.14 8.32 25.70
CA VAL A 109 -17.27 9.14 25.22
C VAL A 109 -17.58 10.27 26.19
N LYS A 110 -17.56 9.98 27.50
CA LYS A 110 -17.77 10.96 28.58
C LYS A 110 -16.65 12.00 28.63
N GLU A 111 -15.39 11.56 28.60
CA GLU A 111 -14.22 12.46 28.68
C GLU A 111 -14.06 13.33 27.42
N ALA A 112 -14.29 12.76 26.24
CA ALA A 112 -14.24 13.42 24.95
C ALA A 112 -15.47 14.31 24.65
N GLU A 113 -16.51 14.29 25.50
CA GLU A 113 -17.77 15.03 25.32
C GLU A 113 -18.41 14.78 23.94
N THR A 114 -18.58 13.51 23.59
CA THR A 114 -19.10 13.08 22.29
C THR A 114 -20.27 12.10 22.45
N ASP A 115 -20.85 11.67 21.33
CA ASP A 115 -21.97 10.72 21.31
C ASP A 115 -21.45 9.27 21.22
N PHE A 116 -22.13 8.35 21.90
CA PHE A 116 -21.85 6.92 21.80
C PHE A 116 -22.09 6.41 20.35
N PRO A 117 -21.20 5.54 19.80
CA PRO A 117 -21.36 5.04 18.44
C PRO A 117 -22.63 4.20 18.30
N LYS A 118 -23.29 4.26 17.13
CA LYS A 118 -24.53 3.52 16.87
C LYS A 118 -24.35 2.01 17.05
N LYS A 119 -23.21 1.49 16.61
CA LYS A 119 -22.81 0.09 16.65
C LYS A 119 -21.30 0.00 16.79
N VAL A 120 -20.84 -1.05 17.46
CA VAL A 120 -19.42 -1.40 17.60
C VAL A 120 -19.19 -2.72 16.87
N TYR A 121 -18.18 -2.75 16.02
CA TYR A 121 -17.79 -3.88 15.21
C TYR A 121 -16.36 -4.30 15.52
N LEU A 122 -16.09 -5.59 15.38
CA LEU A 122 -14.75 -6.14 15.31
C LEU A 122 -14.39 -6.42 13.85
N SER A 123 -13.18 -6.01 13.44
CA SER A 123 -12.54 -6.46 12.20
C SER A 123 -11.36 -7.36 12.53
N TYR A 124 -10.84 -8.07 11.52
CA TYR A 124 -9.68 -8.94 11.73
C TYR A 124 -8.34 -8.20 11.75
N ASP A 125 -8.31 -6.95 11.26
CA ASP A 125 -7.09 -6.17 10.98
C ASP A 125 -6.40 -5.58 12.24
N VAL A 126 -5.25 -4.93 12.03
CA VAL A 126 -4.53 -4.10 13.01
C VAL A 126 -4.91 -2.63 12.82
N ASN A 127 -6.16 -2.28 13.11
CA ASN A 127 -6.64 -0.90 12.93
C ASN A 127 -7.83 -0.58 13.83
N ALA A 128 -8.07 0.69 14.11
CA ALA A 128 -9.35 1.18 14.62
C ALA A 128 -9.85 2.29 13.70
N SER A 129 -11.17 2.36 13.48
CA SER A 129 -11.72 3.42 12.64
C SER A 129 -13.18 3.70 12.96
N VAL A 130 -13.60 4.93 12.67
CA VAL A 130 -15.00 5.33 12.72
C VAL A 130 -15.54 5.54 11.31
N PHE A 131 -16.63 4.83 10.99
CA PHE A 131 -17.26 4.88 9.67
C PHE A 131 -18.76 5.11 9.73
N TYR A 132 -19.37 5.44 8.59
CA TYR A 132 -20.80 5.67 8.45
C TYR A 132 -21.26 5.36 7.03
N ASP A 133 -22.57 5.11 6.86
CA ASP A 133 -23.15 5.02 5.52
C ASP A 133 -23.42 6.43 5.01
N SER A 134 -23.16 6.68 3.73
CA SER A 134 -23.34 8.01 3.13
C SER A 134 -24.44 8.03 2.08
N SER A 135 -25.10 9.16 1.97
CA SER A 135 -26.06 9.49 0.91
C SER A 135 -25.91 10.97 0.58
N PHE A 136 -26.45 11.41 -0.55
CA PHE A 136 -26.46 12.83 -0.90
C PHE A 136 -27.03 13.71 0.24
N TRP A 137 -28.12 13.28 0.86
CA TRP A 137 -28.78 13.98 1.97
C TRP A 137 -27.95 14.06 3.26
N SER A 138 -26.90 13.25 3.37
CA SER A 138 -25.97 13.28 4.50
C SER A 138 -25.11 14.55 4.52
N MET A 139 -25.12 15.35 3.44
CA MET A 139 -24.57 16.71 3.42
C MET A 139 -25.43 17.71 4.23
N PHE A 140 -26.69 17.38 4.54
CA PHE A 140 -27.59 18.31 5.22
C PHE A 140 -28.14 17.77 6.55
N LEU A 141 -27.99 16.46 6.79
CA LEU A 141 -28.55 15.77 7.96
C LEU A 141 -27.44 15.12 8.81
N PRO A 142 -27.59 15.06 10.16
CA PRO A 142 -26.64 14.40 11.03
C PRO A 142 -26.55 12.90 10.74
N ILE A 143 -25.33 12.35 10.73
CA ILE A 143 -25.08 10.92 10.47
C ILE A 143 -24.66 10.23 11.77
N LYS A 144 -25.26 9.07 12.03
CA LYS A 144 -24.86 8.21 13.15
C LYS A 144 -23.64 7.37 12.76
N LYS A 145 -22.56 7.51 13.53
CA LYS A 145 -21.28 6.85 13.31
C LYS A 145 -21.26 5.43 13.89
N LYS A 146 -20.38 4.58 13.38
CA LYS A 146 -20.12 3.21 13.85
C LYS A 146 -18.63 3.09 14.11
N LEU A 147 -18.26 2.33 15.13
CA LEU A 147 -16.88 2.08 15.50
C LEU A 147 -16.47 0.69 15.01
N THR A 148 -15.29 0.58 14.41
CA THR A 148 -14.62 -0.70 14.13
C THR A 148 -13.35 -0.75 14.96
N ILE A 149 -13.13 -1.87 15.65
CA ILE A 149 -11.91 -2.15 16.40
C ILE A 149 -11.32 -3.46 15.86
N GLY A 150 -10.10 -3.40 15.38
CA GLY A 150 -9.39 -4.55 14.85
C GLY A 150 -8.89 -5.45 15.98
N VAL A 151 -9.14 -6.75 15.87
CA VAL A 151 -8.66 -7.73 16.86
C VAL A 151 -7.14 -7.83 16.83
N GLY A 152 -6.50 -7.63 15.66
CA GLY A 152 -5.04 -7.58 15.56
C GLY A 152 -4.43 -6.38 16.30
N LEU A 153 -5.17 -5.27 16.45
CA LEU A 153 -4.77 -4.12 17.26
C LEU A 153 -4.92 -4.43 18.76
N ILE A 154 -6.05 -5.03 19.16
CA ILE A 154 -6.30 -5.42 20.55
C ILE A 154 -5.25 -6.43 21.03
N ASN A 155 -4.89 -7.39 20.19
CA ASN A 155 -3.90 -8.42 20.50
C ASN A 155 -2.49 -7.85 20.77
N THR A 156 -2.19 -6.67 20.22
CA THR A 156 -0.83 -6.08 20.22
C THR A 156 -0.73 -4.79 21.03
N SER A 157 -1.76 -4.47 21.82
CA SER A 157 -1.85 -3.24 22.63
C SER A 157 -2.12 -3.54 24.10
N THR A 158 -1.65 -2.65 24.97
CA THR A 158 -2.15 -2.54 26.34
C THR A 158 -3.53 -1.88 26.35
N LYS A 159 -4.27 -1.98 27.46
CA LYS A 159 -5.57 -1.31 27.65
C LYS A 159 -5.42 0.21 27.51
N GLN A 160 -4.35 0.80 28.04
CA GLN A 160 -4.12 2.23 27.95
C GLN A 160 -3.80 2.69 26.52
N GLU A 161 -2.99 1.93 25.77
CA GLU A 161 -2.71 2.21 24.36
C GLU A 161 -3.98 2.07 23.52
N LEU A 162 -4.79 1.02 23.74
CA LEU A 162 -6.09 0.90 23.08
C LEU A 162 -7.01 2.08 23.43
N LYS A 163 -7.05 2.51 24.70
CA LYS A 163 -7.79 3.71 25.14
C LYS A 163 -7.27 4.96 24.42
N ALA A 164 -5.96 5.08 24.20
CA ALA A 164 -5.36 6.19 23.46
C ALA A 164 -5.77 6.19 21.98
N VAL A 165 -5.65 5.05 21.29
CA VAL A 165 -6.05 4.90 19.89
C VAL A 165 -7.54 5.17 19.70
N LEU A 166 -8.39 4.59 20.55
CA LEU A 166 -9.83 4.86 20.49
C LEU A 166 -10.12 6.34 20.78
N SER A 167 -9.50 6.93 21.79
CA SER A 167 -9.65 8.37 22.09
C SER A 167 -9.26 9.27 20.92
N HIS A 168 -8.23 8.89 20.15
CA HIS A 168 -7.86 9.56 18.91
C HIS A 168 -9.01 9.49 17.89
N GLU A 169 -9.55 8.29 17.63
CA GLU A 169 -10.70 8.12 16.73
C GLU A 169 -11.90 8.97 17.16
N PHE A 170 -12.22 8.97 18.46
CA PHE A 170 -13.28 9.82 19.04
C PHE A 170 -12.96 11.32 18.95
N GLY A 171 -11.68 11.68 18.96
CA GLY A 171 -11.14 13.03 18.80
C GLY A 171 -11.63 13.70 17.52
N HIS A 172 -11.70 12.99 16.39
CA HIS A 172 -12.14 13.51 15.09
C HIS A 172 -13.58 14.07 15.06
N PHE A 173 -14.40 13.75 16.05
CA PHE A 173 -15.77 14.23 16.14
C PHE A 173 -16.18 14.72 17.53
N SER A 174 -15.22 14.79 18.45
CA SER A 174 -15.35 15.45 19.75
C SER A 174 -15.44 16.96 19.60
N GLN A 175 -16.14 17.63 20.51
CA GLN A 175 -16.21 19.10 20.58
C GLN A 175 -16.84 19.79 19.33
N ARG A 176 -17.31 21.04 19.48
CA ARG A 176 -18.01 21.74 18.39
C ARG A 176 -17.11 22.02 17.18
N SER A 177 -15.82 22.27 17.41
CA SER A 177 -14.87 22.65 16.37
C SER A 177 -14.54 21.50 15.42
N MET A 178 -14.41 20.25 15.91
CA MET A 178 -14.18 19.09 15.03
C MET A 178 -15.41 18.66 14.26
N LYS A 179 -16.63 18.97 14.72
CA LYS A 179 -17.87 18.71 13.95
C LYS A 179 -17.82 19.33 12.56
N VAL A 180 -17.16 20.48 12.42
CA VAL A 180 -16.95 21.14 11.12
C VAL A 180 -15.99 20.33 10.24
N GLY A 181 -14.90 19.82 10.82
CA GLY A 181 -13.96 18.94 10.13
C GLY A 181 -14.61 17.64 9.63
N SER A 182 -15.33 16.95 10.53
CA SER A 182 -16.11 15.76 10.18
C SER A 182 -17.16 16.06 9.11
N TYR A 183 -17.83 17.21 9.14
CA TYR A 183 -18.72 17.65 8.07
C TYR A 183 -18.00 17.78 6.72
N VAL A 184 -16.85 18.47 6.69
CA VAL A 184 -16.05 18.64 5.47
C VAL A 184 -15.62 17.28 4.91
N TYR A 185 -15.16 16.36 5.77
CA TYR A 185 -14.81 14.99 5.39
C TYR A 185 -16.00 14.26 4.75
N ASN A 186 -17.17 14.31 5.39
CA ASN A 186 -18.38 13.67 4.88
C ASN A 186 -18.76 14.19 3.48
N VAL A 187 -18.75 15.51 3.31
CA VAL A 187 -19.08 16.13 2.02
C VAL A 187 -18.05 15.79 0.96
N ASN A 188 -16.76 15.80 1.30
CA ASN A 188 -15.69 15.42 0.37
C ASN A 188 -15.88 13.98 -0.15
N GLN A 189 -16.24 13.03 0.73
CA GLN A 189 -16.55 11.65 0.35
C GLN A 189 -17.79 11.55 -0.56
N ILE A 190 -18.84 12.33 -0.27
CA ILE A 190 -20.05 12.39 -1.13
C ILE A 190 -19.69 12.90 -2.53
N ILE A 191 -18.87 13.96 -2.61
CA ILE A 191 -18.43 14.52 -3.89
C ILE A 191 -17.56 13.50 -4.65
N PHE A 192 -16.65 12.80 -3.97
CA PHE A 192 -15.84 11.75 -4.56
C PHE A 192 -16.71 10.65 -5.18
N ASN A 193 -17.68 10.13 -4.42
CA ASN A 193 -18.60 9.11 -4.92
C ASN A 193 -19.42 9.62 -6.11
N LEU A 194 -19.86 10.88 -6.09
CA LEU A 194 -20.60 11.51 -7.18
C LEU A 194 -19.77 11.60 -8.47
N VAL A 195 -18.48 11.91 -8.37
CA VAL A 195 -17.59 12.05 -9.54
C VAL A 195 -17.24 10.70 -10.17
N ASN A 196 -17.07 9.65 -9.37
CA ASN A 196 -16.54 8.36 -9.81
C ASN A 196 -17.61 7.31 -10.15
N ASP A 197 -18.89 7.59 -9.90
CA ASP A 197 -19.98 6.62 -10.11
C ASP A 197 -20.74 6.87 -11.43
N ASP A 198 -20.15 6.43 -12.55
CA ASP A 198 -20.69 6.60 -13.90
C ASP A 198 -21.16 5.31 -14.59
N GLN A 199 -20.77 4.13 -14.10
CA GLN A 199 -21.02 2.84 -14.77
C GLN A 199 -22.49 2.57 -15.09
N SER A 200 -23.38 2.76 -14.11
CA SER A 200 -24.83 2.52 -14.31
C SER A 200 -25.45 3.45 -15.36
N TYR A 201 -24.92 4.66 -15.48
CA TYR A 201 -25.35 5.62 -16.48
C TYR A 201 -24.87 5.23 -17.87
N ARG A 202 -23.59 4.86 -18.01
CA ARG A 202 -23.03 4.39 -19.29
C ARG A 202 -23.80 3.19 -19.84
N ASN A 203 -24.08 2.19 -18.99
CA ASN A 203 -24.89 1.03 -19.37
C ASN A 203 -26.30 1.44 -19.88
N SER A 204 -26.92 2.45 -19.26
CA SER A 204 -28.24 2.97 -19.67
C SER A 204 -28.19 3.65 -21.05
N ILE A 205 -27.13 4.44 -21.31
CA ILE A 205 -26.93 5.11 -22.61
C ILE A 205 -26.60 4.10 -23.71
N GLU A 206 -25.77 3.09 -23.43
CA GLU A 206 -25.43 2.03 -24.38
C GLU A 206 -26.67 1.21 -24.76
N SER A 207 -27.51 0.86 -23.77
CA SER A 207 -28.78 0.19 -24.01
C SER A 207 -29.67 1.03 -24.94
N TRP A 208 -29.80 2.33 -24.68
CA TRP A 208 -30.58 3.24 -25.54
C TRP A 208 -30.00 3.37 -26.96
N ALA A 209 -28.68 3.51 -27.09
CA ALA A 209 -28.00 3.60 -28.39
C ALA A 209 -28.23 2.34 -29.24
N SER A 210 -28.31 1.16 -28.60
CA SER A 210 -28.52 -0.12 -29.26
C SER A 210 -29.95 -0.34 -29.79
N MET A 211 -30.93 0.45 -29.34
CA MET A 211 -32.33 0.30 -29.75
C MET A 211 -32.55 0.66 -31.23
N SER A 212 -31.77 1.59 -31.78
CA SER A 212 -31.86 1.99 -33.19
C SER A 212 -30.64 2.81 -33.62
N GLY A 213 -30.20 2.66 -34.87
CA GLY A 213 -29.11 3.46 -35.44
C GLY A 213 -29.34 4.97 -35.37
N TYR A 214 -30.58 5.44 -35.38
CA TYR A 214 -30.93 6.86 -35.22
C TYR A 214 -30.60 7.42 -33.83
N PHE A 215 -30.57 6.60 -32.79
CA PHE A 215 -30.29 7.05 -31.42
C PHE A 215 -28.80 7.08 -31.08
N SER A 216 -27.95 6.43 -31.88
CA SER A 216 -26.50 6.41 -31.68
C SER A 216 -25.88 7.81 -31.63
N ILE A 217 -26.31 8.72 -32.52
CA ILE A 217 -25.82 10.11 -32.56
C ILE A 217 -26.25 10.90 -31.32
N PHE A 218 -27.47 10.69 -30.83
CA PHE A 218 -28.00 11.38 -29.65
C PHE A 218 -27.38 10.84 -28.36
N ALA A 219 -27.13 9.53 -28.29
CA ALA A 219 -26.34 8.91 -27.24
C ALA A 219 -24.92 9.47 -27.20
N ALA A 220 -24.25 9.61 -28.36
CA ALA A 220 -22.92 10.21 -28.45
C ALA A 220 -22.91 11.68 -27.98
N ILE A 221 -23.92 12.48 -28.34
CA ILE A 221 -24.09 13.85 -27.85
C ILE A 221 -24.29 13.87 -26.33
N SER A 222 -25.13 12.98 -25.82
CA SER A 222 -25.39 12.85 -24.38
C SER A 222 -24.11 12.54 -23.62
N LEU A 223 -23.32 11.55 -24.09
CA LEU A 223 -22.02 11.19 -23.52
C LEU A 223 -21.05 12.36 -23.58
N PHE A 224 -20.98 13.09 -24.68
CA PHE A 224 -20.13 14.27 -24.80
C PHE A 224 -20.46 15.31 -23.73
N ILE A 225 -21.75 15.66 -23.57
CA ILE A 225 -22.19 16.65 -22.58
C ILE A 225 -21.92 16.14 -21.15
N THR A 226 -22.26 14.88 -20.84
CA THR A 226 -22.03 14.34 -19.51
C THR A 226 -20.55 14.18 -19.18
N ASN A 227 -19.69 13.91 -20.16
CA ASN A 227 -18.23 13.91 -19.96
C ASN A 227 -17.71 15.31 -19.62
N LYS A 228 -18.27 16.37 -20.21
CA LYS A 228 -17.93 17.76 -19.84
C LYS A 228 -18.41 18.11 -18.44
N ILE A 229 -19.63 17.72 -18.09
CA ILE A 229 -20.17 17.85 -16.74
C ILE A 229 -19.26 17.13 -15.73
N GLN A 230 -18.91 15.87 -15.99
CA GLN A 230 -18.04 15.07 -15.14
C GLN A 230 -16.67 15.72 -15.00
N TRP A 231 -16.08 16.23 -16.10
CA TRP A 231 -14.81 16.96 -16.05
C TRP A 231 -14.87 18.19 -15.12
N VAL A 232 -15.94 18.99 -15.18
CA VAL A 232 -16.14 20.12 -14.26
C VAL A 232 -16.24 19.62 -12.82
N LEU A 233 -17.04 18.57 -12.57
CA LEU A 233 -17.18 17.99 -11.23
C LEU A 233 -15.85 17.43 -10.69
N SER A 234 -15.03 16.79 -11.52
CA SER A 234 -13.69 16.32 -11.14
C SER A 234 -12.76 17.47 -10.78
N LYS A 235 -12.80 18.59 -11.51
CA LYS A 235 -12.03 19.80 -11.17
C LYS A 235 -12.49 20.42 -9.86
N MET A 236 -13.80 20.47 -9.64
CA MET A 236 -14.37 20.96 -8.39
C MET A 236 -14.06 20.04 -7.21
N TYR A 237 -14.11 18.72 -7.39
CA TYR A 237 -13.65 17.76 -6.40
C TYR A 237 -12.20 17.98 -6.03
N SER A 238 -11.29 18.08 -7.02
CA SER A 238 -9.87 18.37 -6.79
C SER A 238 -9.67 19.65 -5.96
N PHE A 239 -10.43 20.70 -6.28
CA PHE A 239 -10.40 21.97 -5.55
C PHE A 239 -10.87 21.87 -4.09
N VAL A 240 -11.93 21.10 -3.82
CA VAL A 240 -12.43 20.82 -2.47
C VAL A 240 -11.46 19.91 -1.71
N ASN A 241 -11.00 18.84 -2.35
CA ASN A 241 -10.18 17.79 -1.75
C ASN A 241 -8.85 18.32 -1.19
N ILE A 242 -8.12 19.16 -1.93
CA ILE A 242 -6.86 19.76 -1.43
C ILE A 242 -7.09 20.53 -0.10
N ARG A 243 -8.21 21.23 0.02
CA ARG A 243 -8.54 22.01 1.23
C ARG A 243 -9.03 21.12 2.36
N HIS A 244 -9.78 20.09 2.03
CA HIS A 244 -10.14 19.03 2.96
C HIS A 244 -8.88 18.36 3.53
N MET A 245 -7.91 17.97 2.69
CA MET A 245 -6.66 17.33 3.14
C MET A 245 -5.84 18.24 4.06
N ALA A 246 -5.77 19.54 3.74
CA ALA A 246 -5.10 20.50 4.62
C ALA A 246 -5.81 20.68 5.98
N LEU A 247 -7.14 20.56 6.02
CA LEU A 247 -7.90 20.55 7.27
C LEU A 247 -7.73 19.23 8.02
N SER A 248 -7.70 18.10 7.31
CA SER A 248 -7.53 16.75 7.86
C SER A 248 -6.25 16.66 8.68
N ARG A 249 -5.12 17.18 8.18
CA ARG A 249 -3.87 17.20 8.96
C ARG A 249 -3.98 17.94 10.30
N GLU A 250 -4.69 19.07 10.34
CA GLU A 250 -4.93 19.78 11.61
C GLU A 250 -5.92 19.02 12.51
N MET A 251 -6.84 18.24 11.95
CA MET A 251 -7.73 17.36 12.72
C MET A 251 -6.96 16.23 13.39
N GLU A 252 -5.93 15.68 12.75
CA GLU A 252 -5.07 14.63 13.31
C GLU A 252 -4.34 15.11 14.56
N PHE A 253 -3.70 16.28 14.48
CA PHE A 253 -3.01 16.84 15.65
C PHE A 253 -3.97 17.15 16.80
N HIS A 254 -5.18 17.63 16.49
CA HIS A 254 -6.19 17.86 17.52
C HIS A 254 -6.72 16.53 18.11
N ALA A 255 -6.89 15.50 17.28
CA ALA A 255 -7.29 14.17 17.74
C ALA A 255 -6.21 13.55 18.65
N ASP A 256 -4.92 13.74 18.31
CA ASP A 256 -3.79 13.37 19.15
C ASP A 256 -3.80 14.10 20.49
N GLU A 257 -4.13 15.40 20.49
CA GLU A 257 -4.26 16.18 21.72
C GLU A 257 -5.41 15.68 22.59
N VAL A 258 -6.58 15.36 22.00
CA VAL A 258 -7.70 14.73 22.71
C VAL A 258 -7.26 13.40 23.32
N ALA A 259 -6.60 12.54 22.55
CA ALA A 259 -6.10 11.26 23.01
C ALA A 259 -5.10 11.40 24.15
N ALA A 260 -4.14 12.32 24.04
CA ALA A 260 -3.16 12.59 25.08
C ALA A 260 -3.83 13.08 26.38
N HIS A 261 -4.89 13.88 26.27
CA HIS A 261 -5.64 14.33 27.44
C HIS A 261 -6.51 13.27 28.11
N ILE A 262 -6.88 12.21 27.40
CA ILE A 262 -7.69 11.10 27.95
C ILE A 262 -6.79 9.97 28.46
N ALA A 263 -5.79 9.56 27.67
CA ALA A 263 -4.97 8.38 27.92
C ALA A 263 -3.48 8.68 28.20
N GLY A 264 -3.02 9.92 28.02
CA GLY A 264 -1.62 10.31 28.20
C GLY A 264 -0.83 10.33 26.88
N SER A 265 0.16 11.21 26.79
CA SER A 265 1.01 11.37 25.58
C SER A 265 1.78 10.09 25.23
N VAL A 266 2.37 9.45 26.26
CA VAL A 266 3.24 8.28 26.09
C VAL A 266 2.48 7.09 25.51
N SER A 267 1.25 6.83 25.98
CA SER A 267 0.46 5.70 25.49
C SER A 267 0.09 5.83 24.01
N LEU A 268 -0.21 7.05 23.53
CA LEU A 268 -0.44 7.26 22.11
C LEU A 268 0.87 7.12 21.31
N GLU A 269 1.97 7.69 21.78
CA GLU A 269 3.29 7.56 21.15
C GLU A 269 3.72 6.09 21.01
N GLU A 270 3.69 5.31 22.09
CA GLU A 270 4.06 3.89 22.08
C GLU A 270 3.14 3.09 21.15
N SER A 271 1.84 3.41 21.09
CA SER A 271 0.91 2.77 20.15
C SER A 271 1.23 3.10 18.69
N LEU A 272 1.56 4.36 18.37
CA LEU A 272 1.90 4.79 17.00
C LEU A 272 3.20 4.14 16.51
N LEU A 273 4.19 3.99 17.40
CA LEU A 273 5.46 3.37 17.08
C LEU A 273 5.31 1.84 16.91
N ARG A 274 4.47 1.20 17.72
CA ARG A 274 4.28 -0.26 17.67
C ARG A 274 3.33 -0.73 16.55
N ILE A 275 2.39 0.11 16.12
CA ILE A 275 1.36 -0.30 15.15
C ILE A 275 1.94 -0.78 13.82
N GLU A 276 3.09 -0.24 13.40
CA GLU A 276 3.80 -0.67 12.19
C GLU A 276 4.34 -2.10 12.32
N LEU A 277 5.01 -2.42 13.43
CA LEU A 277 5.48 -3.77 13.73
C LEU A 277 4.30 -4.74 13.86
N ALA A 278 3.23 -4.35 14.54
CA ALA A 278 2.02 -5.16 14.69
C ALA A 278 1.34 -5.45 13.34
N SER A 279 1.24 -4.45 12.47
CA SER A 279 0.67 -4.56 11.12
C SER A 279 1.55 -5.42 10.21
N ASN A 280 2.87 -5.24 10.26
CA ASN A 280 3.82 -6.06 9.53
C ASN A 280 3.73 -7.53 9.95
N SER A 281 3.66 -7.79 11.27
CA SER A 281 3.53 -9.14 11.81
C SER A 281 2.24 -9.81 11.37
N TYR A 282 1.13 -9.07 11.39
CA TYR A 282 -0.16 -9.55 10.86
C TYR A 282 -0.07 -9.89 9.37
N ASN A 283 0.49 -8.99 8.56
CA ASN A 283 0.64 -9.22 7.12
C ASN A 283 1.52 -10.43 6.81
N ASN A 284 2.59 -10.65 7.57
CA ASN A 284 3.43 -11.85 7.44
C ASN A 284 2.64 -13.14 7.68
N VAL A 285 1.77 -13.18 8.69
CA VAL A 285 0.87 -14.33 8.93
C VAL A 285 -0.10 -14.51 7.76
N ILE A 286 -0.71 -13.44 7.27
CA ILE A 286 -1.62 -13.51 6.11
C ILE A 286 -0.88 -14.04 4.87
N SER A 287 0.28 -13.48 4.53
CA SER A 287 1.09 -13.91 3.40
C SER A 287 1.56 -15.35 3.53
N PHE A 288 1.89 -15.81 4.74
CA PHE A 288 2.19 -17.22 5.00
C PHE A 288 1.01 -18.10 4.61
N TYR A 289 -0.21 -17.77 5.06
CA TYR A 289 -1.40 -18.58 4.75
C TYR A 289 -1.91 -18.45 3.32
N ASP A 290 -1.70 -17.32 2.65
CA ASP A 290 -1.97 -17.17 1.21
C ASP A 290 -1.18 -18.23 0.41
N ALA A 291 0.08 -18.46 0.77
CA ALA A 291 0.92 -19.51 0.18
C ALA A 291 0.52 -20.95 0.58
N LYS A 292 -0.37 -21.11 1.57
CA LYS A 292 -0.88 -22.42 2.04
C LYS A 292 -2.27 -22.76 1.51
N VAL A 293 -2.92 -21.85 0.80
CA VAL A 293 -4.25 -22.10 0.20
C VAL A 293 -4.20 -23.28 -0.77
N SER A 294 -3.15 -23.39 -1.60
CA SER A 294 -2.96 -24.52 -2.53
C SER A 294 -2.83 -25.88 -1.82
N LYS A 295 -2.31 -25.87 -0.59
CA LYS A 295 -2.17 -27.04 0.30
C LYS A 295 -3.42 -27.33 1.12
N ASN A 296 -4.48 -26.52 0.99
CA ASN A 296 -5.70 -26.60 1.78
C ASN A 296 -5.51 -26.42 3.29
N GLN A 297 -4.49 -25.66 3.68
CA GLN A 297 -4.18 -25.38 5.07
C GLN A 297 -4.64 -23.96 5.43
N ALA A 298 -5.07 -23.78 6.67
CA ALA A 298 -5.54 -22.51 7.23
C ALA A 298 -5.17 -22.42 8.72
N SER A 299 -5.24 -21.22 9.27
CA SER A 299 -5.06 -21.02 10.71
C SER A 299 -6.34 -21.34 11.48
N LYS A 300 -6.19 -21.85 12.69
CA LYS A 300 -7.26 -21.83 13.71
C LYS A 300 -7.37 -20.47 14.38
N ASN A 301 -6.23 -19.80 14.63
CA ASN A 301 -6.14 -18.51 15.31
C ASN A 301 -4.91 -17.73 14.83
N ILE A 302 -5.12 -16.78 13.91
CA ILE A 302 -4.04 -15.95 13.34
C ILE A 302 -3.40 -14.99 14.35
N TYR A 303 -4.06 -14.72 15.48
CA TYR A 303 -3.60 -13.73 16.45
C TYR A 303 -2.52 -14.31 17.36
N LYS A 304 -2.59 -15.62 17.68
CA LYS A 304 -1.47 -16.32 18.33
C LYS A 304 -0.21 -16.31 17.45
N GLU A 305 -0.41 -16.52 16.15
CA GLU A 305 0.65 -16.49 15.15
C GLU A 305 1.19 -15.06 14.96
N GLN A 306 0.31 -14.05 14.96
CA GLN A 306 0.70 -12.64 14.94
C GLN A 306 1.58 -12.28 16.14
N SER A 307 1.19 -12.67 17.35
CA SER A 307 1.99 -12.44 18.56
C SER A 307 3.34 -13.12 18.48
N PHE A 308 3.40 -14.35 17.95
CA PHE A 308 4.66 -15.04 17.72
C PHE A 308 5.55 -14.29 16.73
N VAL A 309 5.03 -13.96 15.53
CA VAL A 309 5.81 -13.26 14.50
C VAL A 309 6.30 -11.91 15.02
N MET A 310 5.46 -11.18 15.76
CA MET A 310 5.82 -9.90 16.34
C MET A 310 6.97 -10.00 17.34
N ASN A 311 6.94 -10.98 18.24
CA ASN A 311 8.01 -11.22 19.21
C ASN A 311 9.27 -11.77 18.55
N PHE A 312 9.11 -12.63 17.54
CA PHE A 312 10.22 -13.13 16.73
C PHE A 312 10.94 -11.98 16.04
N LEU A 313 10.23 -11.11 15.32
CA LEU A 313 10.81 -9.93 14.67
C LEU A 313 11.41 -8.95 15.67
N ALA A 314 10.77 -8.73 16.82
CA ALA A 314 11.34 -7.91 17.89
C ALA A 314 12.69 -8.46 18.39
N THR A 315 12.80 -9.79 18.52
CA THR A 315 14.05 -10.46 18.90
C THR A 315 15.11 -10.33 17.80
N GLN A 316 14.74 -10.46 16.53
CA GLN A 316 15.67 -10.28 15.40
C GLN A 316 16.23 -8.85 15.31
N ASN A 317 15.44 -7.86 15.75
CA ASN A 317 15.81 -6.44 15.74
C ASN A 317 16.30 -5.94 17.11
N GLU A 318 16.52 -6.83 18.08
CA GLU A 318 17.01 -6.50 19.43
C GLU A 318 16.18 -5.42 20.15
N LEU A 319 14.87 -5.42 19.91
CA LEU A 319 13.95 -4.45 20.52
C LEU A 319 13.77 -4.76 22.01
N GLU A 320 13.69 -3.70 22.81
CA GLU A 320 13.35 -3.81 24.22
C GLU A 320 11.90 -4.31 24.38
N MET A 321 11.66 -5.13 25.41
CA MET A 321 10.32 -5.58 25.76
C MET A 321 9.78 -4.76 26.94
N LYS A 322 8.52 -4.34 26.85
CA LYS A 322 7.83 -3.58 27.90
C LYS A 322 6.39 -4.10 28.00
N HIS A 323 6.00 -4.60 29.19
CA HIS A 323 4.68 -5.22 29.42
C HIS A 323 4.37 -6.37 28.44
N ASP A 324 5.34 -7.25 28.21
CA ASP A 324 5.24 -8.38 27.27
C ASP A 324 4.89 -7.98 25.82
N LEU A 325 5.16 -6.72 25.46
CA LEU A 325 5.03 -6.19 24.10
C LEU A 325 6.34 -5.50 23.68
N PRO A 326 6.71 -5.56 22.39
CA PRO A 326 7.86 -4.82 21.86
C PRO A 326 7.73 -3.31 22.04
N ASN A 327 8.76 -2.69 22.59
CA ASN A 327 8.87 -1.26 22.79
C ASN A 327 9.68 -0.61 21.67
N VAL A 328 9.01 -0.21 20.60
CA VAL A 328 9.63 0.42 19.43
C VAL A 328 9.94 1.88 19.74
N LYS A 329 11.21 2.30 19.64
CA LYS A 329 11.62 3.71 19.80
C LYS A 329 11.53 4.45 18.47
N LEU A 330 11.49 5.79 18.50
CA LEU A 330 11.47 6.59 17.27
C LEU A 330 12.71 6.37 16.36
N SER A 331 13.89 6.14 16.94
CA SER A 331 15.10 5.78 16.17
C SER A 331 15.00 4.42 15.49
N GLU A 332 14.08 3.58 15.96
CA GLU A 332 13.80 2.24 15.44
C GLU A 332 12.58 2.27 14.49
N SER A 333 11.65 3.21 14.72
CA SER A 333 10.50 3.48 13.87
C SER A 333 10.95 4.12 12.58
N GLY A 334 10.85 3.37 11.48
CA GLY A 334 11.33 3.85 10.19
C GLY A 334 12.86 3.93 10.09
N LEU A 335 13.59 2.97 10.71
CA LEU A 335 15.05 2.74 10.57
C LEU A 335 15.62 2.91 9.15
N PHE A 336 14.78 2.97 8.12
CA PHE A 336 15.13 2.98 6.71
C PHE A 336 14.66 4.21 5.92
N ASN A 337 13.91 5.15 6.52
CA ASN A 337 13.49 6.37 5.81
C ASN A 337 14.39 7.55 6.17
N LYS A 338 15.51 7.69 5.44
CA LYS A 338 16.44 8.84 5.54
C LYS A 338 16.13 9.94 4.53
N SER A 339 14.93 9.93 3.93
CA SER A 339 14.53 10.91 2.92
C SER A 339 14.59 12.31 3.51
N LYS A 340 15.31 13.21 2.82
CA LYS A 340 15.32 14.64 3.11
C LYS A 340 14.18 15.35 2.41
N LEU A 341 13.58 14.69 1.42
CA LEU A 341 12.46 15.18 0.65
C LEU A 341 11.16 15.06 1.44
N MET A 342 10.75 16.17 2.01
CA MET A 342 9.41 16.33 2.53
C MET A 342 8.51 16.90 1.44
N ILE A 343 7.89 16.01 0.68
CA ILE A 343 6.72 16.42 -0.08
C ILE A 343 5.60 16.58 0.95
N GLU A 344 5.26 17.84 1.28
CA GLU A 344 3.94 18.17 1.81
C GLU A 344 2.94 17.58 0.83
N ASN A 345 2.49 16.36 1.10
CA ASN A 345 1.51 15.74 0.27
C ASN A 345 0.23 16.52 0.54
N GLN A 346 -0.04 17.50 -0.32
CA GLN A 346 -1.29 18.28 -0.31
C GLN A 346 -2.50 17.36 -0.45
N TRP A 347 -2.27 16.08 -0.80
CA TRP A 347 -3.22 14.99 -0.91
C TRP A 347 -3.13 13.96 0.22
N ALA A 348 -2.18 14.04 1.15
CA ALA A 348 -2.16 13.20 2.35
C ALA A 348 -3.14 13.74 3.39
N SER A 349 -4.02 12.85 3.86
CA SER A 349 -4.97 13.11 4.93
C SER A 349 -4.32 13.11 6.32
N HIS A 350 -3.14 12.49 6.47
CA HIS A 350 -2.44 12.35 7.75
C HIS A 350 -1.03 13.01 7.72
N PRO A 351 -0.60 13.66 8.82
CA PRO A 351 0.79 14.07 9.02
C PRO A 351 1.70 12.85 9.29
N SER A 352 3.02 13.04 9.25
CA SER A 352 3.96 11.94 9.53
C SER A 352 3.92 11.51 11.01
N HIS A 353 4.31 10.28 11.31
CA HIS A 353 4.45 9.82 12.69
C HIS A 353 5.44 10.68 13.49
N GLU A 354 6.54 11.13 12.87
CA GLU A 354 7.52 12.03 13.49
C GLU A 354 6.89 13.35 13.95
N GLU A 355 6.10 14.00 13.09
CA GLU A 355 5.43 15.26 13.42
C GLU A 355 4.43 15.09 14.57
N ARG A 356 3.66 13.99 14.56
CA ARG A 356 2.68 13.65 15.60
C ARG A 356 3.38 13.40 16.93
N ILE A 357 4.43 12.57 16.93
CA ILE A 357 5.21 12.23 18.13
C ILE A 357 5.91 13.46 18.69
N ALA A 358 6.50 14.32 17.85
CA ALA A 358 7.11 15.58 18.30
C ALA A 358 6.10 16.48 19.03
N ARG A 359 4.85 16.56 18.54
CA ARG A 359 3.78 17.29 19.24
C ARG A 359 3.33 16.60 20.53
N LEU A 360 3.18 15.28 20.54
CA LEU A 360 2.81 14.51 21.74
C LEU A 360 3.82 14.68 22.88
N ARG A 361 5.12 14.62 22.55
CA ARG A 361 6.22 14.86 23.49
C ARG A 361 6.21 16.29 24.03
N LYS A 362 5.84 17.27 23.19
CA LYS A 362 5.68 18.66 23.64
C LYS A 362 4.50 18.85 24.59
N LEU A 363 3.39 18.13 24.36
CA LEU A 363 2.23 18.15 25.27
C LEU A 363 2.60 17.57 26.65
N ASN A 364 3.40 16.50 26.68
CA ASN A 364 3.91 15.84 27.90
C ASN A 364 2.82 15.59 28.95
N ILE A 365 1.63 15.15 28.53
CA ILE A 365 0.51 14.90 29.42
C ILE A 365 0.67 13.51 30.03
N ILE A 366 0.77 13.47 31.35
CA ILE A 366 0.89 12.23 32.14
C ILE A 366 -0.49 11.86 32.68
N LYS A 367 -0.83 10.57 32.56
CA LYS A 367 -2.08 9.98 33.07
C LYS A 367 -1.78 8.68 33.78
N ASP A 368 -2.72 8.26 34.64
CA ASP A 368 -2.70 6.91 35.20
C ASP A 368 -2.79 5.91 34.03
N THR A 369 -1.94 4.88 34.09
CA THR A 369 -1.80 3.90 33.01
C THR A 369 -2.28 2.54 33.47
N ASP A 370 -3.23 1.95 32.73
CA ASP A 370 -3.55 0.52 32.83
C ASP A 370 -2.79 -0.20 31.70
N ASN A 371 -1.58 -0.69 32.03
CA ASN A 371 -0.70 -1.34 31.06
C ASN A 371 -0.93 -2.85 30.94
N GLU A 372 -2.03 -3.39 31.51
CA GLU A 372 -2.42 -4.76 31.20
C GLU A 372 -2.77 -4.90 29.71
N HIS A 373 -2.67 -6.11 29.17
CA HIS A 373 -3.04 -6.36 27.77
C HIS A 373 -4.51 -6.02 27.49
N ALA A 374 -4.78 -5.39 26.34
CA ALA A 374 -6.13 -5.02 25.94
C ALA A 374 -7.07 -6.22 25.74
N LYS A 375 -6.52 -7.41 25.46
CA LYS A 375 -7.28 -8.67 25.43
C LYS A 375 -8.07 -8.95 26.72
N ASN A 376 -7.59 -8.44 27.86
CA ASN A 376 -8.26 -8.60 29.16
C ASN A 376 -9.58 -7.81 29.27
N LEU A 377 -9.91 -6.96 28.29
CA LEU A 377 -11.21 -6.28 28.21
C LEU A 377 -12.34 -7.20 27.72
N PHE A 378 -12.00 -8.38 27.22
CA PHE A 378 -12.93 -9.35 26.67
C PHE A 378 -13.24 -10.45 27.68
N GLN A 379 -14.45 -10.99 27.64
CA GLN A 379 -14.81 -12.14 28.48
C GLN A 379 -14.06 -13.40 28.07
N ASP A 380 -13.96 -13.64 26.76
CA ASP A 380 -13.28 -14.79 26.15
C ASP A 380 -12.65 -14.32 24.83
N PHE A 381 -11.43 -13.81 24.93
CA PHE A 381 -10.71 -13.26 23.78
C PHE A 381 -10.35 -14.36 22.78
N GLU A 382 -9.93 -15.53 23.25
CA GLU A 382 -9.52 -16.65 22.39
C GLU A 382 -10.67 -17.11 21.49
N LYS A 383 -11.89 -17.22 22.03
CA LYS A 383 -13.07 -17.53 21.22
C LYS A 383 -13.37 -16.44 20.18
N THR A 384 -13.09 -15.18 20.51
CA THR A 384 -13.28 -14.04 19.59
C THR A 384 -12.27 -14.13 18.44
N GLU A 385 -11.00 -14.38 18.77
CA GLU A 385 -9.91 -14.62 17.83
C GLU A 385 -10.21 -15.75 16.84
N GLU A 386 -10.59 -16.93 17.34
CA GLU A 386 -10.93 -18.10 16.50
C GLU A 386 -12.13 -17.82 15.60
N LYS A 387 -13.17 -17.15 16.12
CA LYS A 387 -14.36 -16.78 15.35
C LYS A 387 -14.02 -15.84 14.18
N LEU A 388 -13.18 -14.83 14.42
CA LEU A 388 -12.79 -13.90 13.37
C LEU A 388 -11.83 -14.55 12.37
N THR A 389 -10.94 -15.43 12.84
CA THR A 389 -10.07 -16.24 11.99
C THR A 389 -10.90 -17.12 11.05
N ALA A 390 -11.89 -17.85 11.57
CA ALA A 390 -12.78 -18.67 10.76
C ALA A 390 -13.53 -17.85 9.69
N LYS A 391 -13.91 -16.61 10.03
CA LYS A 391 -14.59 -15.70 9.11
C LYS A 391 -13.65 -15.17 8.01
N LEU A 392 -12.38 -14.88 8.34
CA LEU A 392 -11.37 -14.49 7.37
C LEU A 392 -11.20 -15.57 6.29
N PHE A 393 -11.07 -16.83 6.72
CA PHE A 393 -10.90 -17.97 5.81
C PHE A 393 -12.20 -18.46 5.13
N SER A 394 -13.38 -17.95 5.51
CA SER A 394 -14.66 -18.49 5.02
C SER A 394 -14.92 -18.27 3.53
N LYS A 395 -14.23 -17.30 2.91
CA LYS A 395 -14.35 -16.99 1.47
C LYS A 395 -13.30 -17.71 0.63
N VAL A 396 -12.34 -18.39 1.26
CA VAL A 396 -11.26 -19.12 0.56
C VAL A 396 -11.83 -20.42 0.01
N LYS A 397 -11.52 -20.71 -1.26
CA LYS A 397 -11.94 -21.94 -1.94
C LYS A 397 -10.83 -22.98 -1.84
N TYR A 398 -11.07 -24.02 -1.05
CA TYR A 398 -10.17 -25.15 -0.90
C TYR A 398 -10.55 -26.28 -1.87
N GLN A 399 -9.56 -26.91 -2.48
CA GLN A 399 -9.74 -28.01 -3.44
C GLN A 399 -10.11 -29.33 -2.74
N LYS A 400 -9.53 -29.62 -1.57
CA LYS A 400 -9.66 -30.91 -0.87
C LYS A 400 -9.98 -30.75 0.63
N GLY A 401 -10.89 -29.84 0.96
CA GLY A 401 -11.31 -29.57 2.35
C GLY A 401 -10.24 -28.85 3.19
N LYS A 402 -10.67 -28.00 4.13
CA LYS A 402 -9.76 -27.18 4.95
C LYS A 402 -9.15 -28.03 6.07
N THR A 403 -7.83 -27.98 6.22
CA THR A 403 -7.09 -28.48 7.38
C THR A 403 -6.53 -27.31 8.18
N GLU A 404 -6.45 -27.47 9.51
CA GLU A 404 -5.90 -26.43 10.39
C GLU A 404 -4.42 -26.75 10.66
N LEU A 405 -3.56 -25.75 10.51
CA LEU A 405 -2.14 -25.88 10.82
C LEU A 405 -1.94 -25.63 12.32
N GLU A 406 -1.23 -26.55 12.98
CA GLU A 406 -0.89 -26.40 14.40
C GLU A 406 0.12 -25.27 14.61
N LEU A 407 -0.04 -24.53 15.71
CA LEU A 407 0.76 -23.34 15.99
C LEU A 407 2.27 -23.63 16.03
N ASP A 408 2.69 -24.75 16.62
CA ASP A 408 4.12 -25.06 16.71
C ASP A 408 4.71 -25.45 15.34
N VAL A 409 3.91 -26.08 14.47
CA VAL A 409 4.32 -26.32 13.08
C VAL A 409 4.43 -25.00 12.32
N PHE A 410 3.49 -24.07 12.51
CA PHE A 410 3.57 -22.73 11.95
C PHE A 410 4.87 -22.02 12.38
N LYS A 411 5.22 -22.03 13.67
CA LYS A 411 6.44 -21.38 14.18
C LYS A 411 7.69 -21.91 13.49
N THR A 412 7.84 -23.24 13.45
CA THR A 412 8.99 -23.88 12.82
C THR A 412 9.06 -23.53 11.33
N GLU A 413 7.96 -23.69 10.59
CA GLU A 413 7.95 -23.38 9.15
C GLU A 413 8.19 -21.89 8.87
N PHE A 414 7.69 -20.99 9.72
CA PHE A 414 7.91 -19.56 9.61
C PHE A 414 9.37 -19.18 9.87
N GLU A 415 9.98 -19.71 10.93
CA GLU A 415 11.39 -19.48 11.24
C GLU A 415 12.31 -20.02 10.14
N GLU A 416 12.04 -21.24 9.64
CA GLU A 416 12.76 -21.82 8.51
C GLU A 416 12.63 -20.95 7.26
N GLN A 417 11.43 -20.47 6.97
CA GLN A 417 11.19 -19.56 5.85
C GLN A 417 11.94 -18.25 6.02
N TYR A 418 11.84 -17.61 7.18
CA TYR A 418 12.53 -16.36 7.49
C TYR A 418 14.05 -16.53 7.33
N ASN A 419 14.63 -17.52 8.00
CA ASN A 419 16.08 -17.77 7.96
C ASN A 419 16.55 -18.16 6.56
N ARG A 420 15.70 -18.78 5.74
CA ARG A 420 15.99 -19.11 4.34
C ARG A 420 15.94 -17.87 3.45
N ASP A 421 15.09 -16.91 3.75
CA ASP A 421 14.81 -15.74 2.90
C ASP A 421 15.39 -14.42 3.46
N SER A 422 16.20 -14.50 4.54
CA SER A 422 16.98 -13.39 5.09
C SER A 422 18.50 -13.62 4.97
N PHE A 423 19.28 -12.56 5.21
CA PHE A 423 20.71 -12.64 5.48
C PHE A 423 20.95 -12.75 6.99
N ASP A 424 22.17 -13.15 7.37
CA ASP A 424 22.52 -13.30 8.78
C ASP A 424 22.68 -11.93 9.46
N LYS A 425 22.21 -11.83 10.70
CA LYS A 425 22.22 -10.59 11.48
C LYS A 425 23.62 -10.07 11.80
N ILE A 426 24.68 -10.90 11.70
CA ILE A 426 26.06 -10.43 11.92
C ILE A 426 26.47 -9.27 11.00
N PHE A 427 25.82 -9.10 9.85
CA PHE A 427 26.08 -8.01 8.92
C PHE A 427 25.28 -6.73 9.21
N ASN A 428 24.49 -6.71 10.29
CA ASN A 428 23.72 -5.56 10.75
C ASN A 428 22.86 -4.92 9.63
N SER A 429 22.27 -5.76 8.76
CA SER A 429 21.48 -5.35 7.58
C SER A 429 22.22 -4.55 6.50
N TYR A 430 23.56 -4.43 6.57
CA TYR A 430 24.36 -3.64 5.63
C TYR A 430 24.20 -4.08 4.17
N TYR A 431 24.01 -5.39 3.95
CA TYR A 431 23.79 -5.97 2.61
C TYR A 431 22.33 -6.24 2.28
N ASP A 432 21.36 -5.92 3.15
CA ASP A 432 19.95 -6.26 2.89
C ASP A 432 19.41 -5.56 1.64
N ASN A 433 19.88 -4.34 1.38
CA ASN A 433 19.37 -3.47 0.30
C ASN A 433 20.43 -3.09 -0.75
N LYS A 434 21.64 -3.66 -0.69
CA LYS A 434 22.70 -3.44 -1.69
C LYS A 434 23.55 -4.68 -1.90
N ASN A 435 24.24 -4.75 -3.03
CA ASN A 435 25.28 -5.77 -3.26
C ASN A 435 26.67 -5.26 -2.85
N PRO A 436 27.66 -6.15 -2.72
CA PRO A 436 29.07 -5.75 -2.67
C PRO A 436 29.49 -4.97 -3.93
N ASP A 437 30.47 -4.08 -3.80
CA ASP A 437 31.08 -3.41 -4.95
C ASP A 437 32.02 -4.35 -5.71
N PHE A 438 31.64 -4.77 -6.92
CA PHE A 438 32.46 -5.68 -7.73
C PHE A 438 33.61 -5.00 -8.48
N THR A 439 33.82 -3.69 -8.32
CA THR A 439 34.92 -2.95 -8.97
C THR A 439 36.22 -2.93 -8.16
N ILE A 440 36.21 -3.51 -6.96
CA ILE A 440 37.35 -3.53 -6.04
C ILE A 440 38.54 -4.26 -6.69
N GLN A 441 39.69 -3.60 -6.68
CA GLN A 441 40.97 -4.19 -7.07
C GLN A 441 41.74 -4.65 -5.82
N GLU A 442 42.50 -5.73 -5.94
CA GLU A 442 43.36 -6.20 -4.84
C GLU A 442 44.43 -5.15 -4.51
N ASN A 443 44.25 -4.44 -3.41
CA ASN A 443 45.26 -3.59 -2.79
C ASN A 443 45.92 -4.30 -1.60
N HIS A 444 47.26 -4.25 -1.51
CA HIS A 444 48.03 -4.89 -0.43
C HIS A 444 48.09 -4.08 0.88
N ILE A 445 47.31 -3.00 1.00
CA ILE A 445 47.31 -2.18 2.21
C ILE A 445 46.41 -2.86 3.24
N VAL A 446 47.03 -3.66 4.13
CA VAL A 446 46.34 -4.26 5.27
C VAL A 446 46.07 -3.16 6.30
N LYS A 447 44.80 -2.76 6.43
CA LYS A 447 44.32 -2.00 7.59
C LYS A 447 43.91 -3.00 8.67
N ASP A 448 44.33 -2.77 9.91
CA ASP A 448 43.87 -3.56 11.07
C ASP A 448 42.48 -3.06 11.48
N LEU A 449 41.44 -3.58 10.81
CA LEU A 449 40.04 -3.22 11.04
C LEU A 449 39.33 -4.36 11.78
N LEU A 450 38.45 -4.00 12.72
CA LEU A 450 37.62 -4.96 13.42
C LEU A 450 36.34 -5.25 12.64
N PHE A 451 35.83 -6.49 12.75
CA PHE A 451 34.59 -6.90 12.09
C PHE A 451 33.42 -5.94 12.41
N ASP A 452 33.26 -5.57 13.68
CA ASP A 452 32.17 -4.70 14.14
C ASP A 452 32.26 -3.28 13.58
N GLU A 453 33.45 -2.80 13.19
CA GLU A 453 33.63 -1.48 12.57
C GLU A 453 33.10 -1.45 11.13
N LEU A 454 33.30 -2.56 10.39
CA LEU A 454 32.88 -2.73 8.99
C LEU A 454 31.35 -2.77 8.83
N PHE A 455 30.65 -3.27 9.85
CA PHE A 455 29.18 -3.41 9.89
C PHE A 455 28.53 -2.54 10.98
N SER A 456 29.23 -1.51 11.45
CA SER A 456 28.72 -0.61 12.48
C SER A 456 27.45 0.14 12.03
N LYS A 457 26.68 0.65 13.00
CA LYS A 457 25.46 1.44 12.73
C LYS A 457 25.72 2.62 11.79
N GLU A 458 26.90 3.24 11.88
CA GLU A 458 27.33 4.32 10.99
C GLU A 458 27.43 3.84 9.53
N LYS A 459 28.05 2.68 9.28
CA LYS A 459 28.18 2.12 7.92
C LYS A 459 26.83 1.75 7.33
N VAL A 460 25.93 1.19 8.15
CA VAL A 460 24.55 0.88 7.75
C VAL A 460 23.79 2.15 7.41
N GLU A 461 23.95 3.21 8.21
CA GLU A 461 23.33 4.52 7.95
C GLU A 461 23.75 5.14 6.62
N LEU A 462 25.02 4.96 6.19
CA LEU A 462 25.46 5.39 4.86
C LEU A 462 24.63 4.73 3.75
N VAL A 463 24.38 3.42 3.85
CA VAL A 463 23.61 2.66 2.85
C VAL A 463 22.17 3.18 2.74
N TYR A 464 21.49 3.35 3.88
CA TYR A 464 20.12 3.87 3.87
C TYR A 464 20.04 5.35 3.47
N THR A 465 21.08 6.13 3.78
CA THR A 465 21.21 7.51 3.28
C THR A 465 21.34 7.54 1.76
N LEU A 466 22.15 6.65 1.17
CA LEU A 466 22.25 6.54 -0.28
C LEU A 466 20.90 6.18 -0.92
N ILE A 467 20.22 5.16 -0.41
CA ILE A 467 18.90 4.73 -0.90
C ILE A 467 17.90 5.89 -0.85
N ALA A 468 17.86 6.61 0.27
CA ALA A 468 17.00 7.77 0.43
C ALA A 468 17.34 8.89 -0.58
N LEU A 469 18.62 9.24 -0.74
CA LEU A 469 19.05 10.26 -1.69
C LEU A 469 18.71 9.88 -3.15
N GLU A 470 18.86 8.62 -3.53
CA GLU A 470 18.49 8.12 -4.86
C GLU A 470 16.98 8.19 -5.11
N ASN A 471 16.17 7.83 -4.11
CA ASN A 471 14.72 7.94 -4.17
C ASN A 471 14.27 9.42 -4.22
N ASP A 472 14.89 10.28 -3.43
CA ASP A 472 14.65 11.73 -3.42
C ASP A 472 14.98 12.33 -4.78
N LYS A 473 16.13 11.97 -5.36
CA LYS A 473 16.55 12.37 -6.71
C LYS A 473 15.51 11.97 -7.75
N LYS A 474 15.12 10.70 -7.82
CA LYS A 474 14.12 10.21 -8.78
C LYS A 474 12.81 11.00 -8.68
N THR A 475 12.39 11.28 -7.44
CA THR A 475 11.17 12.04 -7.20
C THR A 475 11.30 13.50 -7.64
N ILE A 476 12.44 14.15 -7.33
CA ILE A 476 12.72 15.53 -7.75
C ILE A 476 12.88 15.64 -9.28
N GLU A 477 13.45 14.63 -9.93
CA GLU A 477 13.50 14.51 -11.39
C GLU A 477 12.10 14.42 -11.99
N ALA A 478 11.20 13.63 -11.41
CA ALA A 478 9.79 13.56 -11.82
C ALA A 478 9.04 14.89 -11.62
N ILE A 479 9.37 15.65 -10.56
CA ILE A 479 8.84 17.02 -10.37
C ILE A 479 9.36 17.95 -11.48
N ALA A 480 10.66 17.88 -11.78
CA ALA A 480 11.31 18.69 -12.79
C ALA A 480 10.82 18.37 -14.23
N SER A 481 10.49 17.11 -14.51
CA SER A 481 9.93 16.66 -15.79
C SER A 481 8.41 16.87 -15.90
N LYS A 482 7.75 17.28 -14.81
CA LYS A 482 6.29 17.44 -14.66
C LYS A 482 5.50 16.13 -14.75
N GLU A 483 6.16 14.98 -14.60
CA GLU A 483 5.49 13.70 -14.35
C GLU A 483 4.77 13.73 -12.99
N LEU A 484 5.40 14.34 -11.99
CA LEU A 484 4.81 14.63 -10.69
C LEU A 484 4.45 16.12 -10.57
N VAL A 485 3.15 16.44 -10.66
CA VAL A 485 2.68 17.83 -10.65
C VAL A 485 2.55 18.37 -9.22
N LEU A 486 3.60 19.04 -8.74
CA LEU A 486 3.61 19.75 -7.46
C LEU A 486 3.79 21.26 -7.66
N LYS A 487 3.31 22.06 -6.71
CA LYS A 487 3.56 23.52 -6.69
C LYS A 487 4.85 23.84 -5.94
N THR A 488 4.99 23.24 -4.77
CA THR A 488 6.13 23.39 -3.86
C THR A 488 6.37 22.07 -3.15
N PHE A 489 7.60 21.88 -2.68
CA PHE A 489 8.02 20.76 -1.84
C PHE A 489 9.13 21.27 -0.91
N ASP A 490 9.36 20.58 0.20
CA ASP A 490 10.42 20.91 1.14
C ASP A 490 11.54 19.86 1.01
N TYR A 491 12.80 20.30 1.04
CA TYR A 491 13.97 19.43 0.99
C TYR A 491 14.97 19.92 2.02
N ASP A 492 15.36 19.04 2.95
CA ASP A 492 16.29 19.35 4.05
C ASP A 492 15.85 20.59 4.87
N GLY A 493 14.56 20.67 5.18
CA GLY A 493 13.95 21.77 5.94
C GLY A 493 13.78 23.09 5.17
N LYS A 494 14.12 23.15 3.88
CA LYS A 494 13.97 24.34 3.02
C LYS A 494 12.89 24.14 1.96
N LYS A 495 12.06 25.16 1.74
CA LYS A 495 10.97 25.13 0.75
C LYS A 495 11.44 25.51 -0.65
N TYR A 496 11.04 24.71 -1.64
CA TYR A 496 11.34 24.87 -3.07
C TYR A 496 10.06 24.89 -3.90
N THR A 497 10.08 25.61 -5.01
CA THR A 497 9.05 25.53 -6.07
C THR A 497 9.40 24.43 -7.07
N ALA A 498 8.41 23.91 -7.80
CA ALA A 498 8.66 22.91 -8.84
C ALA A 498 9.61 23.39 -9.95
N LYS A 499 9.75 24.71 -10.16
CA LYS A 499 10.72 25.29 -11.11
C LYS A 499 12.16 25.18 -10.59
N GLU A 500 12.34 25.19 -9.27
CA GLU A 500 13.64 25.12 -8.60
C GLU A 500 14.12 23.67 -8.41
N ALA A 501 13.28 22.67 -8.67
CA ALA A 501 13.61 21.25 -8.57
C ALA A 501 14.90 20.88 -9.35
N LYS A 502 15.09 21.45 -10.55
CA LYS A 502 16.29 21.21 -11.36
C LYS A 502 17.58 21.69 -10.69
N ASN A 503 17.50 22.69 -9.82
CA ASN A 503 18.67 23.26 -9.16
C ASN A 503 19.17 22.38 -8.01
N LEU A 504 18.31 21.51 -7.47
CA LEU A 504 18.67 20.56 -6.41
C LEU A 504 19.39 19.32 -6.95
N ILE A 505 19.09 18.89 -8.18
CA ILE A 505 19.63 17.66 -8.76
C ILE A 505 21.17 17.61 -8.68
N PRO A 506 21.93 18.68 -9.01
CA PRO A 506 23.39 18.69 -8.85
C PRO A 506 23.86 18.53 -7.40
N GLU A 507 23.20 19.18 -6.43
CA GLU A 507 23.55 19.07 -5.00
C GLU A 507 23.30 17.64 -4.48
N ILE A 508 22.20 17.03 -4.90
CA ILE A 508 21.85 15.65 -4.55
C ILE A 508 22.83 14.67 -5.20
N ASN A 509 23.17 14.86 -6.49
CA ASN A 509 24.17 14.03 -7.17
C ASN A 509 25.55 14.12 -6.50
N HIS A 510 25.95 15.30 -6.04
CA HIS A 510 27.19 15.45 -5.27
C HIS A 510 27.13 14.66 -3.97
N SER A 511 26.04 14.77 -3.22
CA SER A 511 25.82 14.02 -1.98
C SER A 511 25.82 12.50 -2.21
N ILE A 512 25.13 12.04 -3.26
CA ILE A 512 25.13 10.63 -3.70
C ILE A 512 26.55 10.17 -3.98
N SER A 513 27.34 10.93 -4.75
CA SER A 513 28.71 10.56 -5.10
C SER A 513 29.63 10.46 -3.87
N GLU A 514 29.50 11.38 -2.91
CA GLU A 514 30.30 11.35 -1.68
C GLU A 514 29.95 10.15 -0.78
N ILE A 515 28.66 9.84 -0.63
CA ILE A 515 28.22 8.66 0.13
C ILE A 515 28.60 7.36 -0.59
N GLN A 516 28.45 7.31 -1.91
CA GLN A 516 28.89 6.16 -2.72
C GLN A 516 30.37 5.89 -2.52
N LYS A 517 31.25 6.89 -2.59
CA LYS A 517 32.70 6.70 -2.33
C LYS A 517 32.98 6.11 -0.95
N GLN A 518 32.25 6.55 0.08
CA GLN A 518 32.41 6.01 1.44
C GLN A 518 31.96 4.56 1.54
N ILE A 519 30.85 4.20 0.89
CA ILE A 519 30.38 2.82 0.79
C ILE A 519 31.36 1.95 0.00
N GLN A 520 31.87 2.43 -1.13
CA GLN A 520 32.87 1.73 -1.95
C GLN A 520 34.16 1.49 -1.16
N GLN A 521 34.62 2.48 -0.39
CA GLN A 521 35.77 2.31 0.49
C GLN A 521 35.49 1.27 1.58
N ASN A 522 34.30 1.26 2.17
CA ASN A 522 33.92 0.26 3.17
C ASN A 522 33.82 -1.14 2.56
N ASP A 523 33.25 -1.28 1.37
CA ASP A 523 33.18 -2.54 0.64
C ASP A 523 34.59 -3.06 0.26
N SER A 524 35.50 -2.16 -0.13
CA SER A 524 36.92 -2.48 -0.33
C SER A 524 37.59 -2.96 0.96
N ASP A 525 37.35 -2.27 2.08
CA ASP A 525 37.86 -2.66 3.39
C ASP A 525 37.28 -4.04 3.82
N ILE A 526 36.00 -4.31 3.57
CA ILE A 526 35.35 -5.61 3.82
C ILE A 526 35.98 -6.73 2.96
N TYR A 527 36.16 -6.50 1.66
CA TYR A 527 36.77 -7.49 0.78
C TYR A 527 38.18 -7.86 1.24
N HIS A 528 38.98 -6.85 1.59
CA HIS A 528 40.34 -7.05 2.10
C HIS A 528 40.41 -7.72 3.47
N TYR A 529 39.48 -7.37 4.36
CA TYR A 529 39.34 -8.03 5.65
C TYR A 529 39.16 -9.54 5.46
N PHE A 530 38.20 -9.97 4.64
CA PHE A 530 37.95 -11.41 4.42
C PHE A 530 39.04 -12.11 3.61
N LEU A 531 39.72 -11.38 2.71
CA LEU A 531 40.86 -11.92 1.96
C LEU A 531 42.08 -12.21 2.86
N SER A 532 42.19 -11.50 3.98
CA SER A 532 43.29 -11.60 4.96
C SER A 532 42.91 -12.29 6.27
N SER A 533 41.62 -12.65 6.46
CA SER A 533 41.12 -13.23 7.72
C SER A 533 41.45 -14.72 7.90
N THR A 534 42.12 -15.36 6.94
CA THR A 534 42.47 -16.79 7.01
C THR A 534 43.77 -17.07 6.24
N ASP A 535 44.63 -17.89 6.84
CA ASP A 535 45.81 -18.46 6.17
C ASP A 535 45.48 -19.75 5.40
N ASP A 536 44.29 -20.31 5.61
CA ASP A 536 43.77 -21.46 4.85
C ASP A 536 43.49 -21.05 3.38
N SER A 537 44.35 -21.53 2.48
CA SER A 537 44.23 -21.29 1.04
C SER A 537 42.89 -21.77 0.46
N GLY A 538 42.31 -22.85 1.01
CA GLY A 538 41.04 -23.40 0.53
C GLY A 538 39.87 -22.46 0.81
N LYS A 539 39.73 -21.99 2.05
CA LYS A 539 38.69 -21.02 2.44
C LYS A 539 38.82 -19.68 1.72
N LYS A 540 40.07 -19.24 1.48
CA LYS A 540 40.34 -18.04 0.68
C LYS A 540 39.85 -18.20 -0.76
N THR A 541 40.16 -19.33 -1.41
CA THR A 541 39.67 -19.63 -2.75
C THR A 541 38.14 -19.72 -2.80
N GLU A 542 37.51 -20.30 -1.79
CA GLU A 542 36.04 -20.37 -1.68
C GLU A 542 35.40 -18.98 -1.67
N PHE A 543 35.89 -18.06 -0.84
CA PHE A 543 35.42 -16.67 -0.80
C PHE A 543 35.57 -15.96 -2.15
N ILE A 544 36.76 -16.05 -2.77
CA ILE A 544 37.02 -15.44 -4.08
C ILE A 544 36.06 -15.99 -5.14
N ASN A 545 35.84 -17.31 -5.16
CA ASN A 545 34.94 -17.94 -6.12
C ASN A 545 33.49 -17.48 -5.91
N ALA A 546 33.00 -17.45 -4.67
CA ALA A 546 31.65 -16.97 -4.36
C ALA A 546 31.47 -15.50 -4.79
N TYR A 547 32.48 -14.66 -4.55
CA TYR A 547 32.49 -13.26 -4.97
C TYR A 547 32.42 -13.10 -6.49
N GLN A 548 33.26 -13.85 -7.21
CA GLN A 548 33.31 -13.83 -8.68
C GLN A 548 32.03 -14.36 -9.32
N LEU A 549 31.40 -15.39 -8.75
CA LEU A 549 30.12 -15.93 -9.23
C LEU A 549 29.00 -14.90 -9.11
N LEU A 550 28.91 -14.20 -7.96
CA LEU A 550 27.93 -13.13 -7.79
C LEU A 550 28.21 -11.95 -8.73
N SER A 551 29.48 -11.53 -8.85
CA SER A 551 29.92 -10.47 -9.77
C SER A 551 29.55 -10.75 -11.24
N ALA A 552 29.79 -11.98 -11.71
CA ALA A 552 29.45 -12.38 -13.08
C ALA A 552 27.92 -12.40 -13.31
N TYR A 553 27.14 -12.77 -12.29
CA TYR A 553 25.69 -12.73 -12.39
C TYR A 553 25.14 -11.29 -12.37
N ASP A 554 25.67 -10.44 -11.49
CA ASP A 554 25.37 -9.00 -11.39
C ASP A 554 25.59 -8.30 -12.75
N ALA A 555 26.74 -8.53 -13.38
CA ALA A 555 27.10 -7.95 -14.69
C ALA A 555 26.17 -8.38 -15.85
N SER A 556 25.50 -9.53 -15.74
CA SER A 556 24.58 -10.04 -16.77
C SER A 556 23.10 -9.88 -16.41
N TYR A 557 22.78 -9.40 -15.21
CA TYR A 557 21.42 -9.36 -14.69
C TYR A 557 20.49 -8.45 -15.51
N GLU A 558 20.94 -7.25 -15.89
CA GLU A 558 20.13 -6.32 -16.70
C GLU A 558 19.78 -6.89 -18.08
N GLU A 559 20.74 -7.57 -18.74
CA GLU A 559 20.51 -8.23 -20.02
C GLU A 559 19.49 -9.37 -19.89
N LYS A 560 19.58 -10.15 -18.81
CA LYS A 560 18.61 -11.21 -18.51
C LYS A 560 17.22 -10.65 -18.21
N LEU A 561 17.13 -9.56 -17.45
CA LEU A 561 15.87 -8.89 -17.13
C LEU A 561 15.24 -8.28 -18.39
N LYS A 562 16.06 -7.83 -19.36
CA LYS A 562 15.59 -7.28 -20.64
C LYS A 562 14.73 -8.29 -21.42
N VAL A 563 14.99 -9.59 -21.30
CA VAL A 563 14.15 -10.64 -21.91
C VAL A 563 12.70 -10.56 -21.40
N TYR A 564 12.51 -10.32 -20.10
CA TYR A 564 11.18 -10.11 -19.51
C TYR A 564 10.54 -8.82 -20.02
N THR A 565 11.29 -7.70 -20.08
CA THR A 565 10.72 -6.43 -20.55
C THR A 565 10.30 -6.49 -22.02
N ASP A 566 11.13 -7.13 -22.86
CA ASP A 566 10.87 -7.26 -24.29
C ASP A 566 9.63 -8.13 -24.54
N ILE A 567 9.48 -9.27 -23.84
CA ILE A 567 8.31 -10.15 -24.00
C ILE A 567 7.03 -9.57 -23.40
N ALA A 568 7.11 -8.88 -22.26
CA ALA A 568 5.98 -8.17 -21.66
C ALA A 568 5.45 -7.07 -22.59
N HIS A 569 6.35 -6.30 -23.20
CA HIS A 569 5.96 -5.30 -24.21
C HIS A 569 5.36 -5.95 -25.46
N ALA A 570 5.94 -7.04 -25.95
CA ALA A 570 5.44 -7.76 -27.12
C ALA A 570 4.07 -8.43 -26.91
N THR A 571 3.68 -8.71 -25.66
CA THR A 571 2.38 -9.32 -25.30
C THR A 571 1.32 -8.30 -24.87
N ALA A 572 1.67 -7.00 -24.77
CA ALA A 572 0.76 -5.95 -24.33
C ALA A 572 -0.51 -5.81 -25.19
N PHE A 573 -0.48 -6.23 -26.46
CA PHE A 573 -1.66 -6.19 -27.33
C PHE A 573 -2.81 -7.07 -26.83
N MET A 574 -2.53 -8.11 -26.04
CA MET A 574 -3.53 -9.06 -25.55
C MET A 574 -4.51 -8.44 -24.55
N SER A 575 -4.14 -7.34 -23.90
CA SER A 575 -5.02 -6.60 -22.98
C SER A 575 -5.83 -5.50 -23.68
N THR A 576 -5.79 -5.43 -25.01
CA THR A 576 -6.48 -4.38 -25.79
C THR A 576 -7.24 -4.99 -26.96
N LYS A 577 -8.27 -4.28 -27.45
CA LYS A 577 -9.05 -4.73 -28.60
C LYS A 577 -8.20 -4.65 -29.88
N THR A 578 -7.68 -5.79 -30.32
CA THR A 578 -6.80 -5.92 -31.48
C THR A 578 -7.49 -6.72 -32.60
N MET A 579 -7.30 -6.33 -33.86
CA MET A 579 -7.90 -7.04 -35.01
C MET A 579 -7.27 -8.44 -35.18
N PRO A 580 -8.03 -9.49 -35.57
CA PRO A 580 -7.53 -10.87 -35.67
C PRO A 580 -6.25 -11.03 -36.51
N GLU A 581 -6.15 -10.36 -37.65
CA GLU A 581 -4.97 -10.40 -38.51
C GLU A 581 -3.73 -9.75 -37.86
N GLN A 582 -3.94 -8.71 -37.05
CA GLN A 582 -2.87 -8.11 -36.27
C GLN A 582 -2.44 -9.01 -35.11
N ILE A 583 -3.38 -9.71 -34.47
CA ILE A 583 -3.08 -10.71 -33.43
C ILE A 583 -2.18 -11.82 -33.98
N LYS A 584 -2.52 -12.37 -35.15
CA LYS A 584 -1.71 -13.39 -35.84
C LYS A 584 -0.28 -12.89 -36.11
N ARG A 585 -0.14 -11.67 -36.64
CA ARG A 585 1.18 -11.04 -36.87
C ARG A 585 1.97 -10.82 -35.59
N ASN A 586 1.33 -10.35 -34.53
CA ASN A 586 1.99 -10.12 -33.25
C ASN A 586 2.53 -11.44 -32.65
N PHE A 587 1.77 -12.54 -32.71
CA PHE A 587 2.26 -13.84 -32.27
C PHE A 587 3.38 -14.41 -33.14
N LEU A 588 3.40 -14.12 -34.45
CA LEU A 588 4.54 -14.48 -35.30
C LEU A 588 5.80 -13.71 -34.89
N ASN A 589 5.67 -12.42 -34.61
CA ASN A 589 6.78 -11.58 -34.14
C ASN A 589 7.22 -11.91 -32.71
N LEU A 590 6.35 -12.53 -31.90
CA LEU A 590 6.64 -12.96 -30.54
C LEU A 590 7.57 -14.18 -30.50
N LYS A 591 7.53 -15.06 -31.51
CA LYS A 591 8.23 -16.35 -31.47
C LYS A 591 9.72 -16.27 -31.08
N PRO A 592 10.54 -15.37 -31.64
CA PRO A 592 11.95 -15.28 -31.25
C PRO A 592 12.15 -14.89 -29.78
N LEU A 593 11.27 -14.03 -29.25
CA LEU A 593 11.30 -13.62 -27.84
C LEU A 593 10.84 -14.78 -26.94
N GLU A 594 9.83 -15.53 -27.35
CA GLU A 594 9.40 -16.75 -26.66
C GLU A 594 10.52 -17.81 -26.63
N ASP A 595 11.20 -18.05 -27.75
CA ASP A 595 12.32 -19.00 -27.80
C ASP A 595 13.46 -18.56 -26.88
N THR A 596 13.72 -17.25 -26.81
CA THR A 596 14.71 -16.67 -25.89
C THR A 596 14.30 -16.88 -24.43
N LEU A 597 13.03 -16.63 -24.09
CA LEU A 597 12.49 -16.88 -22.75
C LEU A 597 12.59 -18.36 -22.36
N LYS A 598 12.24 -19.28 -23.26
CA LYS A 598 12.34 -20.73 -23.01
C LYS A 598 13.79 -21.15 -22.71
N ASN A 599 14.74 -20.63 -23.49
CA ASN A 599 16.17 -20.91 -23.29
C ASN A 599 16.68 -20.34 -21.96
N GLU A 600 16.21 -19.16 -21.55
CA GLU A 600 16.60 -18.57 -20.27
C GLU A 600 15.96 -19.29 -19.06
N ILE A 601 14.72 -19.80 -19.16
CA ILE A 601 14.08 -20.53 -18.04
C ILE A 601 14.71 -21.91 -17.82
N ARG A 602 15.10 -22.61 -18.90
CA ARG A 602 15.54 -24.02 -18.84
C ARG A 602 16.63 -24.31 -17.78
N PRO A 603 17.73 -23.54 -17.67
CA PRO A 603 18.77 -23.79 -16.67
C PRO A 603 18.28 -23.73 -15.22
N TYR A 604 17.22 -22.96 -14.95
CA TYR A 604 16.64 -22.85 -13.60
C TYR A 604 15.81 -24.09 -13.23
N LEU A 605 15.17 -24.74 -14.21
CA LEU A 605 14.41 -25.96 -13.97
C LEU A 605 15.32 -27.19 -13.84
N GLU A 606 16.41 -27.22 -14.60
CA GLU A 606 17.43 -28.27 -14.53
C GLU A 606 18.24 -28.22 -13.20
N ASN A 607 18.32 -27.04 -12.58
CA ASN A 607 18.95 -26.87 -11.27
C ASN A 607 17.97 -27.18 -10.13
N THR A 608 18.17 -28.32 -9.47
CA THR A 608 17.32 -28.78 -8.35
C THR A 608 17.28 -27.81 -7.16
N SER A 609 18.34 -27.05 -6.92
CA SER A 609 18.39 -26.06 -5.84
C SER A 609 17.52 -24.82 -6.12
N ILE A 610 17.25 -24.51 -7.38
CA ILE A 610 16.39 -23.38 -7.76
C ILE A 610 14.95 -23.82 -8.00
N SER A 611 14.75 -24.95 -8.70
CA SER A 611 13.41 -25.47 -8.97
C SER A 611 12.67 -25.93 -7.71
N PHE A 612 13.39 -26.22 -6.61
CA PHE A 612 12.81 -26.44 -5.28
C PHE A 612 11.90 -25.30 -4.78
N TYR A 613 12.14 -24.07 -5.25
CA TYR A 613 11.37 -22.88 -4.84
C TYR A 613 10.06 -22.69 -5.63
N LEU A 614 9.83 -23.52 -6.64
CA LEU A 614 8.61 -23.49 -7.44
C LEU A 614 7.58 -24.50 -6.91
N GLU A 615 6.30 -24.22 -7.11
CA GLU A 615 5.27 -25.24 -6.86
C GLU A 615 5.46 -26.42 -7.84
N GLU A 616 5.08 -27.62 -7.44
CA GLU A 616 5.19 -28.80 -8.32
C GLU A 616 4.44 -28.61 -9.65
N GLN A 617 3.30 -27.91 -9.60
CA GLN A 617 2.54 -27.57 -10.81
C GLN A 617 3.28 -26.56 -11.69
N ASP A 618 4.01 -25.60 -11.11
CA ASP A 618 4.82 -24.65 -11.87
C ASP A 618 5.90 -25.34 -12.66
N VAL A 619 6.61 -26.26 -12.02
CA VAL A 619 7.66 -27.03 -12.68
C VAL A 619 7.07 -27.82 -13.86
N LYS A 620 5.90 -28.45 -13.68
CA LYS A 620 5.21 -29.19 -14.74
C LYS A 620 4.77 -28.28 -15.89
N ASP A 621 4.13 -27.16 -15.58
CA ASP A 621 3.61 -26.22 -16.57
C ASP A 621 4.74 -25.56 -17.37
N LEU A 622 5.85 -25.19 -16.72
CA LEU A 622 7.01 -24.61 -17.38
C LEU A 622 7.75 -25.63 -18.24
N ASN A 623 7.91 -26.88 -17.77
CA ASN A 623 8.49 -27.94 -18.60
C ASN A 623 7.64 -28.20 -19.85
N TYR A 624 6.31 -28.31 -19.69
CA TYR A 624 5.41 -28.45 -20.82
C TYR A 624 5.51 -27.26 -21.79
N TYR A 625 5.55 -26.03 -21.28
CA TYR A 625 5.71 -24.83 -22.08
C TYR A 625 7.03 -24.81 -22.87
N ILE A 626 8.14 -25.22 -22.25
CA ILE A 626 9.48 -25.24 -22.86
C ILE A 626 9.58 -26.33 -23.93
N GLU A 627 9.00 -27.51 -23.68
CA GLU A 627 9.10 -28.67 -24.58
C GLU A 627 8.16 -28.58 -25.79
N ASN A 628 7.12 -27.75 -25.72
CA ASN A 628 6.07 -27.70 -26.74
C ASN A 628 6.04 -26.38 -27.51
N HIS A 629 5.70 -26.47 -28.80
CA HIS A 629 5.33 -25.30 -29.61
C HIS A 629 3.84 -25.02 -29.47
N LEU A 630 3.49 -24.05 -28.64
CA LEU A 630 2.10 -23.72 -28.37
C LEU A 630 1.51 -22.77 -29.43
N ILE A 631 0.24 -23.00 -29.77
CA ILE A 631 -0.53 -22.10 -30.63
C ILE A 631 -1.42 -21.25 -29.73
N TYR A 632 -1.28 -19.92 -29.77
CA TYR A 632 -2.02 -19.04 -28.86
C TYR A 632 -3.33 -18.48 -29.45
N PHE A 633 -3.45 -18.50 -30.77
CA PHE A 633 -4.60 -17.93 -31.48
C PHE A 633 -4.92 -18.76 -32.72
N ASN A 634 -6.17 -19.21 -32.83
CA ASN A 634 -6.65 -20.00 -33.96
C ASN A 634 -8.15 -19.77 -34.16
N ASN A 635 -8.65 -19.89 -35.40
CA ASN A 635 -10.06 -19.68 -35.75
C ASN A 635 -10.66 -18.39 -35.16
N ASP A 636 -9.88 -17.30 -35.19
CA ASP A 636 -10.21 -15.97 -34.67
C ASP A 636 -10.52 -15.91 -33.16
N HIS A 637 -10.06 -16.90 -32.40
CA HIS A 637 -10.17 -16.95 -30.93
C HIS A 637 -8.82 -17.28 -30.28
N TYR A 638 -8.64 -16.81 -29.06
CA TYR A 638 -7.50 -17.18 -28.22
C TYR A 638 -7.64 -18.59 -27.67
N ILE A 639 -6.51 -19.28 -27.49
CA ILE A 639 -6.45 -20.58 -26.82
C ILE A 639 -6.02 -20.35 -25.37
N ASP A 640 -7.01 -20.19 -24.50
CA ASP A 640 -6.82 -19.74 -23.11
C ASP A 640 -5.82 -20.60 -22.32
N ALA A 641 -5.87 -21.93 -22.49
CA ALA A 641 -4.95 -22.84 -21.80
C ALA A 641 -3.47 -22.59 -22.17
N HIS A 642 -3.19 -22.31 -23.45
CA HIS A 642 -1.83 -22.01 -23.90
C HIS A 642 -1.38 -20.61 -23.47
N LEU A 643 -2.29 -19.64 -23.51
CA LEU A 643 -2.01 -18.30 -23.00
C LEU A 643 -1.68 -18.31 -21.51
N GLN A 644 -2.38 -19.12 -20.71
CA GLN A 644 -2.09 -19.27 -19.30
C GLN A 644 -0.66 -19.77 -19.08
N LEU A 645 -0.20 -20.76 -19.86
CA LEU A 645 1.19 -21.25 -19.79
C LEU A 645 2.21 -20.17 -20.18
N LEU A 646 1.97 -19.43 -21.27
CA LEU A 646 2.82 -18.31 -21.68
C LEU A 646 2.90 -17.24 -20.59
N MET A 647 1.76 -16.80 -20.06
CA MET A 647 1.71 -15.78 -19.02
C MET A 647 2.36 -16.28 -17.71
N ARG A 648 2.21 -17.57 -17.38
CA ARG A 648 2.90 -18.18 -16.24
C ARG A 648 4.41 -18.11 -16.42
N ALA A 649 4.94 -18.49 -17.58
CA ALA A 649 6.37 -18.41 -17.88
C ALA A 649 6.90 -16.97 -17.79
N ILE A 650 6.19 -16.01 -18.37
CA ILE A 650 6.55 -14.57 -18.30
C ILE A 650 6.60 -14.09 -16.85
N ASN A 651 5.65 -14.50 -16.01
CA ASN A 651 5.56 -14.06 -14.62
C ASN A 651 6.56 -14.76 -13.68
N VAL A 652 6.87 -16.04 -13.92
CA VAL A 652 7.78 -16.82 -13.07
C VAL A 652 9.25 -16.51 -13.38
N TYR A 653 9.60 -16.19 -14.63
CA TYR A 653 10.98 -15.88 -15.01
C TYR A 653 11.65 -14.79 -14.17
N PRO A 654 11.08 -13.58 -13.97
CA PRO A 654 11.71 -12.56 -13.12
C PRO A 654 11.84 -13.01 -11.65
N TYR A 655 10.93 -13.85 -11.15
CA TYR A 655 11.07 -14.46 -9.82
C TYR A 655 12.30 -15.37 -9.76
N LEU A 656 12.53 -16.21 -10.76
CA LEU A 656 13.71 -17.08 -10.85
C LEU A 656 15.02 -16.29 -10.93
N LEU A 657 15.04 -15.21 -11.72
CA LEU A 657 16.19 -14.30 -11.81
C LEU A 657 16.56 -13.73 -10.44
N ASN A 658 15.57 -13.17 -9.74
CA ASN A 658 15.75 -12.58 -8.42
C ASN A 658 16.14 -13.63 -7.38
N ARG A 659 15.53 -14.82 -7.44
CA ARG A 659 15.84 -15.90 -6.49
C ARG A 659 17.27 -16.37 -6.64
N LYS A 660 17.75 -16.60 -7.86
CA LYS A 660 19.15 -16.97 -8.10
C LYS A 660 20.12 -15.90 -7.61
N TYR A 661 19.81 -14.62 -7.86
CA TYR A 661 20.62 -13.51 -7.39
C TYR A 661 20.75 -13.49 -5.86
N PHE A 662 19.60 -13.62 -5.18
CA PHE A 662 19.53 -13.69 -3.73
C PHE A 662 20.34 -14.86 -3.18
N LEU A 663 20.22 -16.05 -3.79
CA LEU A 663 20.97 -17.25 -3.35
C LEU A 663 22.47 -17.08 -3.53
N LEU A 664 22.95 -16.59 -4.68
CA LEU A 664 24.38 -16.32 -4.89
C LEU A 664 24.95 -15.34 -3.87
N LYS A 665 24.17 -14.29 -3.54
CA LYS A 665 24.53 -13.33 -2.51
C LYS A 665 24.53 -13.96 -1.12
N LYS A 666 23.53 -14.77 -0.82
CA LYS A 666 23.44 -15.50 0.45
C LYS A 666 24.61 -16.45 0.63
N ASP A 667 24.99 -17.16 -0.43
CA ASP A 667 26.15 -18.07 -0.42
C ASP A 667 27.43 -17.29 -0.10
N LEU A 668 27.68 -16.16 -0.78
CA LEU A 668 28.82 -15.28 -0.46
C LEU A 668 28.81 -14.81 1.01
N LEU A 669 27.67 -14.33 1.50
CA LEU A 669 27.56 -13.84 2.88
C LEU A 669 27.71 -14.97 3.91
N ASN A 670 27.24 -16.18 3.60
CA ASN A 670 27.48 -17.35 4.45
C ASN A 670 28.97 -17.72 4.48
N THR A 671 29.67 -17.68 3.34
CA THR A 671 31.13 -17.87 3.30
C THR A 671 31.86 -16.81 4.13
N MET A 672 31.45 -15.54 4.05
CA MET A 672 31.99 -14.46 4.90
C MET A 672 31.72 -14.72 6.40
N LYS A 673 30.52 -15.18 6.76
CA LYS A 673 30.19 -15.57 8.14
C LYS A 673 31.10 -16.68 8.66
N ASP A 674 31.32 -17.72 7.86
CA ASP A 674 32.15 -18.87 8.26
C ASP A 674 33.62 -18.47 8.45
N LEU A 675 34.12 -17.55 7.61
CA LEU A 675 35.44 -16.93 7.77
C LEU A 675 35.54 -16.11 9.06
N ALA A 676 34.55 -15.25 9.34
CA ALA A 676 34.51 -14.44 10.55
C ALA A 676 34.54 -15.32 11.82
N ASN A 677 33.75 -16.39 11.85
CA ASN A 677 33.69 -17.31 12.98
C ASN A 677 35.01 -18.11 13.15
N SER A 678 35.68 -18.46 12.06
CA SER A 678 36.94 -19.21 12.09
C SER A 678 38.08 -18.40 12.74
N GLY A 679 38.17 -17.09 12.44
CA GLY A 679 39.20 -16.20 12.98
C GLY A 679 39.06 -15.89 14.48
N TYR A 680 37.86 -16.03 15.07
CA TYR A 680 37.65 -15.90 16.52
C TYR A 680 38.24 -17.07 17.31
N THR A 681 38.23 -18.29 16.75
CA THR A 681 38.78 -19.49 17.40
C THR A 681 40.31 -19.50 17.46
N GLU A 682 41.00 -18.87 16.51
CA GLU A 682 42.47 -18.82 16.48
C GLU A 682 43.06 -17.71 17.36
N LYS A 683 42.30 -16.66 17.70
CA LYS A 683 42.75 -15.59 18.61
C LYS A 683 42.61 -15.91 20.11
N VAL A 684 41.98 -17.03 20.46
CA VAL A 684 41.72 -17.46 21.87
C VAL A 684 42.65 -18.60 22.32
N ASN A 685 43.51 -19.10 21.44
CA ASN A 685 44.64 -19.97 21.78
C ASN A 685 45.96 -19.21 21.61
#